data_AF-A0A9J6F6I3-F1
#
_entry.id   AF-A0A9J6F6I3-F1
#
_cell.length_a   1.000
_cell.length_b   1.000
_cell.length_c   1.000
_cell.angle_alpha   90.00
_cell.angle_beta   90.00
_cell.angle_gamma   90.00
#
_symmetry.space_group_name_H-M   'P 1'
#
loop_
_entity.id
_entity.type
_entity.pdbx_description
1 polymer ?
#
loop_
_entity_poly.entity_id
_entity_poly.type
_entity_poly.pdbx_seq_one_letter_code
_entity_poly.pdbx_strand_id
1 'polypeptide(L)'
;MKRYSATTKQRSLASYFKKVRTDEADGEEPPPSKDKTSPSSALVESQARLNFCSDSGECTGLYESPENEHKQDTHVPPGNDGGRSATPSDLCSTVNAGQSDAFTTGQCPRKVSGMAPTHCGSPPLCATSANIFDLGLFVSKSNYVNDPETMEKLLLNPWTPPANYDYPATGKRNLKFQPHWVDRYPWLVYSEKLQGALCKYCVVFASECAGKGEHQRLGCFVTKEFTNYKKAMDVFKSHASSSYHAMSTTLSENFLAVRSRSQHDILTQLDHGLKKQAEENRKNLLPIIETILFCGRQEVPLRGTDDSGPINMSEVLPFKNDGNFRALLRMRAKCGDAALRAHMETSPANALYTSPKIQNELITFCGKIIQRKIVEDVNSGSCFSVLADEATDISRTARISLCVRYVGHDTSGVPILKKDFVDFVPVYDLTGKALASTILNSLRGHGFDLNLLCGQGYDGAASMSGHLNGVQAFIRQTAPKALYVHCSAHSLNLALLHACKLPSIRNCLGTVSSTCTFVRASPQRTNQLRDKVEDLTQEKRKSVLSFCQTRWVESHDALQRFLELYVPIVQFLEYMEEEAASSDTSSKASQLLNAITKPEFVVSLQICSDLFSLTLPLCKFLQKIDSDLAQACDHVKNVIDVVSTKRASAATEFNKIFLKSLSLLKITNVEMALLRITGRQMQRSNVPSAAPEEYYRRNVYLPLLADFENQLRDRFDAHKKVVVGLNMLLPKFCASASLSDIDDAVQFYLGDIPSANVIEAAFTLWVNKCCQIEEKNRPACALQALEMCDHDFFPNIHSLLSILATLPVSTSTPERNFSTLRRLKGYLRNHMNNDRLTGLALLSIHRELQVTPEQVLTEFCKLPRRKNFLA
;
A
#
# COMPACT_ATOMS: atom_id res chain seq x y z
N MET A 1 42.77 -9.20 -47.31
CA MET A 1 42.30 -8.29 -48.39
C MET A 1 42.24 -6.88 -47.78
N LYS A 2 43.19 -5.98 -48.06
CA LYS A 2 43.09 -4.88 -49.05
C LYS A 2 41.77 -4.07 -48.89
N ARG A 3 41.81 -2.91 -48.21
CA ARG A 3 42.07 -1.54 -48.75
C ARG A 3 41.06 -1.10 -49.81
N TYR A 4 40.38 0.04 -49.59
CA TYR A 4 40.49 1.25 -50.43
C TYR A 4 39.90 2.49 -49.74
N SER A 5 40.27 3.68 -50.22
CA SER A 5 39.96 5.00 -49.66
C SER A 5 39.34 5.95 -50.69
N ALA A 6 38.84 7.09 -50.19
CA ALA A 6 38.80 8.42 -50.82
C ALA A 6 37.47 8.94 -51.45
N THR A 7 36.96 10.02 -50.81
CA THR A 7 36.47 11.30 -51.37
C THR A 7 35.46 11.34 -52.54
N THR A 8 34.41 12.18 -52.40
CA THR A 8 34.03 13.22 -53.39
C THR A 8 33.00 14.26 -52.87
N LYS A 9 33.38 15.55 -53.02
CA LYS A 9 32.63 16.83 -53.23
C LYS A 9 31.22 17.13 -52.66
N GLN A 10 31.16 18.27 -51.97
CA GLN A 10 30.30 19.46 -52.18
C GLN A 10 28.82 19.29 -52.60
N ARG A 11 27.93 19.91 -51.81
CA ARG A 11 26.87 20.81 -52.33
C ARG A 11 26.61 21.97 -51.36
N SER A 12 26.33 23.13 -51.94
CA SER A 12 25.95 24.40 -51.31
C SER A 12 24.49 24.33 -50.79
N LEU A 13 23.93 25.26 -49.99
CA LEU A 13 23.85 26.71 -50.21
C LEU A 13 23.47 27.43 -48.90
N ALA A 14 23.97 28.64 -48.70
CA ALA A 14 23.54 29.54 -47.63
C ALA A 14 22.47 30.53 -48.14
N SER A 15 21.45 30.80 -47.32
CA SER A 15 20.82 32.12 -47.11
C SER A 15 19.49 31.95 -46.37
N TYR A 16 19.26 32.75 -45.32
CA TYR A 16 18.09 33.64 -45.24
C TYR A 16 18.19 34.61 -44.03
N PHE A 17 18.28 35.89 -44.39
CA PHE A 17 17.91 37.10 -43.66
C PHE A 17 18.76 37.73 -42.53
N LYS A 18 18.73 39.06 -42.62
CA LYS A 18 19.72 40.08 -42.25
C LYS A 18 19.01 41.11 -41.36
N LYS A 19 19.77 41.78 -40.48
CA LYS A 19 19.31 42.98 -39.74
C LYS A 19 18.86 44.11 -40.68
N VAL A 20 17.87 44.89 -40.24
CA VAL A 20 17.72 46.33 -40.54
C VAL A 20 17.30 47.07 -39.24
N ARG A 21 17.85 48.28 -39.08
CA ARG A 21 17.51 49.36 -38.12
C ARG A 21 16.82 50.45 -38.99
N THR A 22 15.85 51.24 -38.55
CA THR A 22 15.89 52.27 -37.48
C THR A 22 14.45 52.71 -37.12
N ASP A 23 14.25 53.42 -35.99
CA ASP A 23 13.76 54.81 -35.94
C ASP A 23 13.48 55.25 -34.48
N GLU A 24 13.26 56.54 -34.27
CA GLU A 24 13.51 57.29 -33.02
C GLU A 24 12.25 57.55 -32.17
N ALA A 25 12.43 57.78 -30.85
CA ALA A 25 11.61 58.70 -30.04
C ALA A 25 12.23 58.95 -28.65
N ASP A 26 12.31 60.22 -28.28
CA ASP A 26 12.94 60.81 -27.08
C ASP A 26 12.31 60.46 -25.72
N GLY A 27 13.05 60.70 -24.63
CA GLY A 27 12.54 60.69 -23.24
C GLY A 27 13.64 60.88 -22.18
N GLU A 28 13.54 61.92 -21.35
CA GLU A 28 14.61 62.45 -20.48
C GLU A 28 14.80 61.75 -19.10
N GLU A 29 16.02 61.83 -18.56
CA GLU A 29 16.37 61.70 -17.12
C GLU A 29 16.01 63.01 -16.35
N PRO A 30 15.83 63.08 -14.99
CA PRO A 30 16.76 62.53 -13.97
C PRO A 30 16.15 62.08 -12.58
N PRO A 31 16.97 61.57 -11.63
CA PRO A 31 16.61 61.20 -10.23
C PRO A 31 16.97 62.36 -9.22
N PRO A 32 17.25 62.22 -7.88
CA PRO A 32 17.13 61.11 -6.89
C PRO A 32 16.62 61.51 -5.46
N SER A 33 16.45 60.54 -4.54
CA SER A 33 16.70 60.63 -3.06
C SER A 33 16.56 59.22 -2.44
N LYS A 34 17.39 58.64 -1.54
CA LYS A 34 18.20 59.05 -0.36
C LYS A 34 17.43 59.34 0.94
N ASP A 35 17.23 58.33 1.78
CA ASP A 35 17.93 58.13 3.08
C ASP A 35 17.52 56.76 3.70
N LYS A 36 18.46 55.90 4.10
CA LYS A 36 19.03 55.71 5.46
C LYS A 36 18.02 55.41 6.59
N THR A 37 17.99 54.16 7.07
CA THR A 37 18.69 53.72 8.30
C THR A 37 18.35 52.25 8.63
N SER A 38 19.32 51.53 9.20
CA SER A 38 19.11 50.25 9.90
C SER A 38 19.26 50.49 11.42
N PRO A 39 18.86 49.53 12.29
CA PRO A 39 19.88 48.61 12.78
C PRO A 39 19.41 47.17 13.13
N SER A 40 20.41 46.27 13.21
CA SER A 40 20.52 45.04 14.05
C SER A 40 19.26 44.25 14.43
N SER A 41 18.99 43.04 13.92
CA SER A 41 19.72 41.76 14.06
C SER A 41 19.51 41.00 15.40
N ALA A 42 18.63 40.01 15.39
CA ALA A 42 18.72 38.78 16.20
C ALA A 42 17.64 37.77 15.77
N LEU A 43 17.94 36.85 14.84
CA LEU A 43 17.10 35.68 14.59
C LEU A 43 17.95 34.43 14.32
N VAL A 44 17.53 33.33 14.91
CA VAL A 44 18.23 32.04 14.93
C VAL A 44 18.00 31.32 13.61
N GLU A 45 19.08 31.00 12.89
CA GLU A 45 18.99 30.20 11.66
C GLU A 45 18.61 28.75 11.98
N SER A 46 17.42 28.36 11.53
CA SER A 46 17.04 26.97 11.31
C SER A 46 16.46 26.83 9.90
N GLN A 47 16.65 25.65 9.30
CA GLN A 47 16.17 25.25 7.97
C GLN A 47 16.97 25.75 6.74
N ALA A 48 17.78 24.84 6.19
CA ALA A 48 18.12 24.83 4.77
C ALA A 48 17.24 23.78 4.05
N ARG A 49 16.10 24.21 3.50
CA ARG A 49 15.32 23.42 2.53
C ARG A 49 15.48 24.07 1.16
N LEU A 50 16.00 23.32 0.19
CA LEU A 50 16.29 23.81 -1.16
C LEU A 50 15.00 24.11 -1.93
N ASN A 51 14.71 25.40 -2.13
CA ASN A 51 13.77 25.87 -3.13
C ASN A 51 14.46 25.92 -4.50
N PHE A 52 13.87 25.26 -5.50
CA PHE A 52 14.03 25.62 -6.91
C PHE A 52 12.64 25.89 -7.46
N CYS A 53 12.36 27.16 -7.74
CA CYS A 53 11.17 27.60 -8.45
C CYS A 53 11.62 28.74 -9.37
N SER A 54 11.34 28.62 -10.66
CA SER A 54 11.67 29.64 -11.67
C SER A 54 10.41 29.98 -12.47
N ASP A 55 9.99 31.22 -12.31
CA ASP A 55 9.38 32.11 -13.30
C ASP A 55 7.98 31.80 -13.86
N SER A 56 7.02 32.48 -13.22
CA SER A 56 6.09 33.44 -13.82
C SER A 56 5.36 33.13 -15.13
N GLY A 57 4.03 33.12 -15.03
CA GLY A 57 3.12 33.58 -16.09
C GLY A 57 1.93 34.27 -15.44
N GLU A 58 1.78 35.57 -15.65
CA GLU A 58 0.63 36.34 -15.17
C GLU A 58 -0.61 36.03 -16.02
N CYS A 59 -1.76 35.81 -15.38
CA CYS A 59 -3.08 36.01 -15.99
C CYS A 59 -4.05 36.55 -14.94
N THR A 60 -4.59 37.73 -15.23
CA THR A 60 -5.68 38.36 -14.51
C THR A 60 -7.01 37.66 -14.81
N GLY A 61 -7.92 37.56 -13.84
CA GLY A 61 -9.21 36.89 -14.07
C GLY A 61 -10.12 36.72 -12.86
N LEU A 62 -10.85 37.79 -12.54
CA LEU A 62 -12.19 37.83 -11.92
C LEU A 62 -12.46 37.07 -10.60
N TYR A 63 -12.77 37.85 -9.57
CA TYR A 63 -13.50 37.43 -8.37
C TYR A 63 -14.93 37.01 -8.72
N GLU A 64 -15.38 35.87 -8.19
CA GLU A 64 -16.80 35.65 -7.84
C GLU A 64 -16.89 35.03 -6.44
N SER A 65 -17.71 35.66 -5.60
CA SER A 65 -17.97 35.24 -4.21
C SER A 65 -19.07 34.18 -4.15
N PRO A 66 -19.00 33.19 -3.25
CA PRO A 66 -20.17 32.46 -2.78
C PRO A 66 -20.81 33.17 -1.59
N GLU A 67 -22.14 33.26 -1.60
CA GLU A 67 -22.93 33.98 -0.60
C GLU A 67 -23.10 33.21 0.72
N ASN A 68 -23.47 33.94 1.77
CA ASN A 68 -23.88 33.37 3.06
C ASN A 68 -25.23 32.65 2.93
N GLU A 69 -25.34 31.44 3.48
CA GLU A 69 -26.61 30.96 4.04
C GLU A 69 -26.47 30.68 5.54
N HIS A 70 -27.17 31.47 6.34
CA HIS A 70 -27.47 31.15 7.74
C HIS A 70 -28.42 29.94 7.80
N LYS A 71 -28.15 28.99 8.69
CA LYS A 71 -29.23 28.35 9.48
C LYS A 71 -28.87 28.37 10.96
N GLN A 72 -29.82 28.84 11.75
CA GLN A 72 -29.68 29.09 13.17
C GLN A 72 -29.86 27.81 13.97
N ASP A 73 -28.97 27.60 14.96
CA ASP A 73 -29.23 26.67 16.04
C ASP A 73 -30.39 27.15 16.91
N THR A 74 -31.18 26.22 17.42
CA THR A 74 -32.12 26.47 18.52
C THR A 74 -31.81 25.50 19.67
N HIS A 75 -31.45 26.07 20.83
CA HIS A 75 -31.54 25.39 22.13
C HIS A 75 -33.02 25.00 22.41
N VAL A 76 -33.39 24.14 23.36
CA VAL A 76 -33.42 24.26 24.85
C VAL A 76 -34.13 22.93 25.34
N PRO A 77 -34.05 22.41 26.59
CA PRO A 77 -32.94 21.98 27.47
C PRO A 77 -33.17 20.49 27.96
N PRO A 78 -32.61 19.98 29.09
CA PRO A 78 -32.77 18.57 29.50
C PRO A 78 -33.85 18.30 30.57
N GLY A 79 -34.23 17.03 30.73
CA GLY A 79 -35.08 16.48 31.81
C GLY A 79 -34.45 15.21 32.43
N ASN A 80 -34.67 14.98 33.72
CA ASN A 80 -33.89 14.09 34.58
C ASN A 80 -34.64 12.81 35.00
N ASP A 81 -34.00 12.01 35.89
CA ASP A 81 -34.52 10.83 36.61
C ASP A 81 -34.64 9.56 35.72
N GLY A 82 -34.19 8.35 36.07
CA GLY A 82 -34.09 7.65 37.36
C GLY A 82 -34.98 6.39 37.26
N GLY A 83 -34.67 5.17 37.69
CA GLY A 83 -33.51 4.54 38.32
C GLY A 83 -33.95 3.21 38.98
N ARG A 84 -33.10 2.16 39.02
CA ARG A 84 -33.36 0.84 39.68
C ARG A 84 -34.50 -0.02 39.05
N SER A 85 -34.65 -1.33 39.25
CA SER A 85 -33.75 -2.46 39.64
C SER A 85 -34.51 -3.80 39.53
N ALA A 86 -33.76 -4.92 39.48
CA ALA A 86 -34.15 -6.29 39.90
C ALA A 86 -34.82 -7.27 38.89
N THR A 87 -34.36 -8.51 39.03
CA THR A 87 -34.72 -9.84 38.46
C THR A 87 -35.79 -10.53 39.36
N PRO A 88 -36.10 -11.86 39.32
CA PRO A 88 -35.73 -13.00 38.44
C PRO A 88 -37.01 -13.66 37.81
N SER A 89 -37.21 -14.96 37.51
CA SER A 89 -36.46 -16.25 37.49
C SER A 89 -37.07 -17.13 36.35
N ASP A 90 -36.44 -18.15 35.74
CA ASP A 90 -36.23 -19.58 36.09
C ASP A 90 -35.94 -20.29 34.72
N LEU A 91 -35.32 -21.47 34.52
CA LEU A 91 -34.75 -22.54 35.35
C LEU A 91 -33.69 -23.31 34.50
N CYS A 92 -32.75 -24.01 35.16
CA CYS A 92 -31.92 -25.18 34.78
C CYS A 92 -32.03 -25.86 33.37
N SER A 93 -31.01 -26.55 32.82
CA SER A 93 -29.58 -26.79 33.17
C SER A 93 -28.91 -27.80 32.21
N THR A 94 -27.57 -27.73 32.00
CA THR A 94 -26.62 -28.86 31.69
C THR A 94 -26.82 -29.69 30.38
N VAL A 95 -25.84 -30.32 29.71
CA VAL A 95 -24.35 -30.44 29.84
C VAL A 95 -23.69 -30.79 28.48
N ASN A 96 -22.35 -30.75 28.43
CA ASN A 96 -21.41 -30.84 27.29
C ASN A 96 -21.35 -32.12 26.41
N ALA A 97 -20.62 -31.93 25.29
CA ALA A 97 -19.82 -32.90 24.49
C ALA A 97 -20.59 -33.84 23.51
N GLY A 98 -20.03 -34.22 22.36
CA GLY A 98 -18.77 -33.85 21.69
C GLY A 98 -18.44 -34.83 20.55
N GLN A 99 -17.60 -34.44 19.58
CA GLN A 99 -17.00 -35.29 18.50
C GLN A 99 -18.01 -35.97 17.53
N SER A 100 -18.15 -35.53 16.29
CA SER A 100 -17.32 -35.86 15.11
C SER A 100 -17.41 -37.33 14.67
N ASP A 101 -17.94 -37.58 13.46
CA ASP A 101 -17.35 -38.58 12.57
C ASP A 101 -17.70 -38.37 11.08
N ALA A 102 -16.87 -38.95 10.21
CA ALA A 102 -16.78 -38.59 8.80
C ALA A 102 -17.64 -39.44 7.83
N PHE A 103 -17.92 -38.89 6.64
CA PHE A 103 -18.49 -39.62 5.51
C PHE A 103 -17.38 -40.07 4.53
N THR A 104 -17.27 -41.38 4.30
CA THR A 104 -16.44 -41.94 3.23
C THR A 104 -17.18 -43.06 2.47
N THR A 105 -17.40 -42.81 1.17
CA THR A 105 -17.34 -43.77 0.04
C THR A 105 -17.89 -45.20 0.19
N GLY A 106 -18.88 -45.59 -0.64
CA GLY A 106 -19.27 -47.00 -0.83
C GLY A 106 -20.10 -47.24 -2.11
N GLN A 107 -19.55 -47.99 -3.06
CA GLN A 107 -20.12 -48.21 -4.41
C GLN A 107 -21.30 -49.20 -4.48
N CYS A 108 -22.06 -49.09 -5.57
CA CYS A 108 -23.12 -50.03 -6.01
C CYS A 108 -22.55 -51.29 -6.70
N PRO A 109 -23.25 -52.44 -6.66
CA PRO A 109 -23.35 -53.24 -7.89
C PRO A 109 -24.72 -53.91 -8.20
N ARG A 110 -25.17 -53.70 -9.45
CA ARG A 110 -25.79 -54.63 -10.42
C ARG A 110 -26.74 -55.79 -9.97
N LYS A 111 -28.03 -55.66 -10.36
CA LYS A 111 -28.71 -56.37 -11.49
C LYS A 111 -28.71 -57.93 -11.54
N VAL A 112 -29.91 -58.57 -11.55
CA VAL A 112 -30.49 -59.43 -12.64
C VAL A 112 -31.59 -60.44 -12.18
N SER A 113 -32.77 -60.37 -12.84
CA SER A 113 -33.86 -61.37 -13.11
C SER A 113 -34.38 -62.41 -12.09
N GLY A 114 -35.70 -62.70 -12.15
CA GLY A 114 -36.20 -64.10 -12.05
C GLY A 114 -37.62 -64.37 -11.52
N MET A 115 -38.62 -64.40 -12.42
CA MET A 115 -39.85 -65.26 -12.43
C MET A 115 -40.76 -65.43 -11.18
N ALA A 116 -42.08 -65.30 -11.43
CA ALA A 116 -43.19 -65.85 -10.62
C ALA A 116 -43.56 -67.29 -11.15
N PRO A 117 -44.63 -68.00 -10.68
CA PRO A 117 -45.60 -67.72 -9.61
C PRO A 117 -45.94 -68.90 -8.66
N THR A 118 -46.72 -68.68 -7.59
CA THR A 118 -48.02 -69.36 -7.27
C THR A 118 -48.51 -69.17 -5.81
N HIS A 119 -49.84 -69.14 -5.65
CA HIS A 119 -50.73 -69.43 -4.50
C HIS A 119 -50.12 -69.97 -3.17
N CYS A 120 -50.66 -69.72 -1.97
CA CYS A 120 -52.02 -69.35 -1.54
C CYS A 120 -52.03 -68.85 -0.07
N GLY A 121 -53.15 -68.28 0.40
CA GLY A 121 -53.44 -68.15 1.84
C GLY A 121 -53.99 -66.79 2.30
N SER A 122 -55.30 -66.56 2.13
CA SER A 122 -56.00 -65.40 2.71
C SER A 122 -56.71 -65.80 4.02
N PRO A 123 -56.46 -65.13 5.16
CA PRO A 123 -57.42 -65.03 6.25
C PRO A 123 -58.47 -63.94 5.93
N PRO A 124 -59.70 -64.03 6.47
CA PRO A 124 -60.77 -63.11 6.12
C PRO A 124 -60.69 -61.80 6.90
N LEU A 125 -60.84 -60.66 6.20
CA LEU A 125 -61.14 -59.38 6.83
C LEU A 125 -62.35 -58.73 6.16
N CYS A 126 -63.46 -58.73 6.88
CA CYS A 126 -64.64 -57.95 6.54
C CYS A 126 -64.42 -56.50 6.99
N ALA A 127 -64.15 -55.61 6.04
CA ALA A 127 -64.36 -54.17 6.15
C ALA A 127 -64.49 -53.58 4.75
N THR A 128 -65.53 -52.78 4.51
CA THR A 128 -65.77 -52.09 3.24
C THR A 128 -64.67 -51.07 2.94
N SER A 129 -64.15 -51.07 1.72
CA SER A 129 -63.19 -50.07 1.24
C SER A 129 -63.87 -48.70 1.17
N ALA A 130 -63.58 -47.81 2.12
CA ALA A 130 -63.97 -46.41 2.02
C ALA A 130 -63.30 -45.78 0.78
N ASN A 131 -64.03 -44.96 0.02
CA ASN A 131 -63.52 -44.30 -1.19
C ASN A 131 -62.59 -43.13 -0.83
N ILE A 132 -61.33 -43.45 -0.49
CA ILE A 132 -60.35 -42.56 0.17
C ILE A 132 -60.10 -41.24 -0.59
N PHE A 133 -60.22 -41.25 -1.93
CA PHE A 133 -59.98 -40.07 -2.79
C PHE A 133 -61.27 -39.49 -3.42
N ASP A 134 -62.43 -39.69 -2.80
CA ASP A 134 -63.65 -38.94 -3.13
C ASP A 134 -63.51 -37.47 -2.67
N LEU A 135 -63.58 -36.53 -3.62
CA LEU A 135 -63.46 -35.08 -3.36
C LEU A 135 -64.44 -34.56 -2.30
N GLY A 136 -65.63 -35.15 -2.16
CA GLY A 136 -66.61 -34.75 -1.15
C GLY A 136 -66.15 -34.98 0.30
N LEU A 137 -65.13 -35.81 0.51
CA LEU A 137 -64.45 -35.93 1.81
C LEU A 137 -63.72 -34.65 2.22
N PHE A 138 -63.36 -33.80 1.24
CA PHE A 138 -62.50 -32.62 1.41
C PHE A 138 -63.25 -31.29 1.32
N VAL A 139 -64.47 -31.26 0.76
CA VAL A 139 -65.33 -30.04 0.62
C VAL A 139 -65.77 -29.42 1.95
N SER A 140 -65.83 -30.21 3.03
CA SER A 140 -66.43 -29.81 4.33
C SER A 140 -65.42 -29.62 5.47
N LYS A 141 -64.12 -29.76 5.20
CA LYS A 141 -63.06 -29.48 6.19
C LYS A 141 -62.52 -28.08 5.95
N SER A 142 -62.83 -27.16 6.86
CA SER A 142 -62.48 -25.72 6.80
C SER A 142 -60.99 -25.44 7.06
N ASN A 143 -60.09 -26.29 6.56
CA ASN A 143 -58.64 -26.10 6.50
C ASN A 143 -58.02 -27.18 5.59
N TYR A 144 -57.76 -26.80 4.34
CA TYR A 144 -56.80 -27.35 3.39
C TYR A 144 -56.65 -28.88 3.20
N VAL A 145 -56.62 -29.30 1.93
CA VAL A 145 -55.79 -30.44 1.52
C VAL A 145 -54.32 -30.03 1.61
N ASN A 146 -53.79 -29.91 2.84
CA ASN A 146 -52.41 -29.44 3.08
C ASN A 146 -51.36 -30.56 2.96
N ASP A 147 -51.76 -31.80 2.68
CA ASP A 147 -50.86 -32.89 2.33
C ASP A 147 -50.60 -32.90 0.81
N PRO A 148 -49.36 -32.62 0.35
CA PRO A 148 -49.05 -32.57 -1.08
C PRO A 148 -49.27 -33.91 -1.80
N GLU A 149 -49.12 -35.05 -1.13
CA GLU A 149 -49.39 -36.35 -1.76
C GLU A 149 -50.88 -36.55 -2.03
N THR A 150 -51.74 -36.16 -1.09
CA THR A 150 -53.20 -36.20 -1.26
C THR A 150 -53.65 -35.19 -2.30
N MET A 151 -53.07 -33.97 -2.36
CA MET A 151 -53.34 -33.02 -3.44
C MET A 151 -53.02 -33.63 -4.81
N GLU A 152 -51.82 -34.19 -4.97
CA GLU A 152 -51.36 -34.83 -6.22
C GLU A 152 -52.28 -36.00 -6.62
N LYS A 153 -52.65 -36.86 -5.66
CA LYS A 153 -53.57 -37.99 -5.90
C LYS A 153 -54.98 -37.51 -6.28
N LEU A 154 -55.54 -36.47 -5.63
CA LEU A 154 -56.85 -35.90 -5.99
C LEU A 154 -56.87 -35.19 -7.35
N LEU A 155 -55.74 -34.66 -7.81
CA LEU A 155 -55.63 -33.98 -9.11
C LEU A 155 -55.43 -34.96 -10.27
N LEU A 156 -54.58 -35.97 -10.07
CA LEU A 156 -54.23 -36.97 -11.08
C LEU A 156 -55.21 -38.16 -11.12
N ASN A 157 -55.54 -38.72 -9.96
CA ASN A 157 -56.31 -39.95 -9.79
C ASN A 157 -57.45 -39.79 -8.75
N PRO A 158 -58.37 -38.81 -8.91
CA PRO A 158 -59.54 -38.70 -8.05
C PRO A 158 -60.40 -39.97 -8.16
N TRP A 159 -61.19 -40.27 -7.12
CA TRP A 159 -62.17 -41.35 -7.22
C TRP A 159 -63.17 -41.08 -8.34
N THR A 160 -63.45 -42.11 -9.14
CA THR A 160 -64.46 -42.08 -10.20
C THR A 160 -65.46 -43.23 -10.01
N PRO A 161 -66.76 -43.00 -10.29
CA PRO A 161 -67.75 -44.06 -10.18
C PRO A 161 -67.46 -45.22 -11.16
N PRO A 162 -67.66 -46.49 -10.74
CA PRO A 162 -67.62 -47.63 -11.66
C PRO A 162 -68.61 -47.47 -12.83
N ALA A 163 -68.33 -48.10 -13.96
CA ALA A 163 -69.16 -47.99 -15.18
C ALA A 163 -70.65 -48.34 -14.97
N ASN A 164 -70.96 -49.18 -13.97
CA ASN A 164 -72.32 -49.61 -13.61
C ASN A 164 -72.90 -48.88 -12.37
N TYR A 165 -72.31 -47.75 -11.95
CA TYR A 165 -72.78 -47.00 -10.78
C TYR A 165 -74.15 -46.37 -11.01
N ASP A 166 -75.10 -46.61 -10.10
CA ASP A 166 -76.43 -46.00 -10.19
C ASP A 166 -76.46 -44.61 -9.55
N TYR A 167 -76.37 -43.58 -10.39
CA TYR A 167 -76.43 -42.20 -9.96
C TYR A 167 -77.81 -41.87 -9.35
N PRO A 168 -77.89 -41.24 -8.16
CA PRO A 168 -79.16 -40.85 -7.57
C PRO A 168 -79.87 -39.80 -8.41
N ALA A 169 -81.20 -39.90 -8.42
CA ALA A 169 -82.08 -39.01 -9.14
C ALA A 169 -82.40 -37.76 -8.30
N THR A 170 -82.25 -36.56 -8.86
CA THR A 170 -82.45 -35.29 -8.15
C THR A 170 -83.64 -34.48 -8.68
N GLY A 171 -84.41 -33.93 -7.73
CA GLY A 171 -85.57 -33.07 -7.98
C GLY A 171 -86.80 -33.75 -8.59
N LYS A 172 -87.88 -32.99 -8.79
CA LYS A 172 -89.21 -33.48 -9.26
C LYS A 172 -89.23 -34.11 -10.67
N ARG A 173 -88.09 -34.23 -11.36
CA ARG A 173 -87.95 -34.76 -12.73
C ARG A 173 -87.02 -35.98 -12.81
N ASN A 174 -86.55 -36.49 -11.67
CA ASN A 174 -85.67 -37.66 -11.57
C ASN A 174 -84.44 -37.60 -12.50
N LEU A 175 -83.78 -36.44 -12.59
CA LEU A 175 -82.59 -36.28 -13.43
C LEU A 175 -81.37 -36.88 -12.71
N LYS A 176 -80.49 -37.56 -13.46
CA LYS A 176 -79.25 -38.18 -12.96
C LYS A 176 -78.02 -37.53 -13.59
N PHE A 177 -76.88 -37.57 -12.88
CA PHE A 177 -75.58 -37.20 -13.44
C PHE A 177 -75.28 -38.05 -14.69
N GLN A 178 -74.61 -37.47 -15.68
CA GLN A 178 -74.26 -38.17 -16.93
C GLN A 178 -72.73 -38.38 -16.99
N PRO A 179 -72.23 -39.63 -17.06
CA PRO A 179 -70.79 -39.91 -17.08
C PRO A 179 -70.01 -39.13 -18.15
N HIS A 180 -70.58 -39.02 -19.36
CA HIS A 180 -69.94 -38.34 -20.50
C HIS A 180 -69.68 -36.83 -20.30
N TRP A 181 -70.17 -36.23 -19.21
CA TRP A 181 -69.81 -34.87 -18.85
C TRP A 181 -68.37 -34.74 -18.36
N VAL A 182 -67.78 -35.81 -17.78
CA VAL A 182 -66.38 -35.83 -17.33
C VAL A 182 -65.45 -35.75 -18.55
N ASP A 183 -65.75 -36.50 -19.61
CA ASP A 183 -64.99 -36.47 -20.88
C ASP A 183 -64.98 -35.06 -21.51
N ARG A 184 -66.08 -34.34 -21.38
CA ARG A 184 -66.25 -32.98 -21.93
C ARG A 184 -65.67 -31.88 -21.03
N TYR A 185 -65.56 -32.14 -19.73
CA TYR A 185 -65.07 -31.19 -18.73
C TYR A 185 -64.08 -31.92 -17.80
N PRO A 186 -62.78 -32.04 -18.16
CA PRO A 186 -61.79 -32.84 -17.41
C PRO A 186 -61.50 -32.37 -15.97
N TRP A 187 -62.02 -31.21 -15.57
CA TRP A 187 -62.01 -30.70 -14.20
C TRP A 187 -63.15 -31.24 -13.33
N LEU A 188 -64.21 -31.80 -13.94
CA LEU A 188 -65.44 -32.26 -13.31
C LEU A 188 -65.25 -33.67 -12.73
N VAL A 189 -65.59 -33.86 -11.46
CA VAL A 189 -65.55 -35.16 -10.78
C VAL A 189 -66.87 -35.37 -10.04
N TYR A 190 -67.34 -36.61 -9.96
CA TYR A 190 -68.51 -36.98 -9.16
C TYR A 190 -68.11 -37.45 -7.76
N SER A 191 -68.82 -37.00 -6.74
CA SER A 191 -68.67 -37.45 -5.36
C SER A 191 -69.80 -38.38 -4.97
N GLU A 192 -69.49 -39.57 -4.47
CA GLU A 192 -70.46 -40.47 -3.84
C GLU A 192 -70.85 -39.93 -2.44
N LYS A 193 -69.90 -39.41 -1.67
CA LYS A 193 -70.18 -38.89 -0.32
C LYS A 193 -71.18 -37.72 -0.33
N LEU A 194 -71.09 -36.82 -1.31
CA LEU A 194 -72.02 -35.69 -1.47
C LEU A 194 -73.12 -35.97 -2.51
N GLN A 195 -73.04 -37.07 -3.25
CA GLN A 195 -73.97 -37.44 -4.33
C GLN A 195 -74.15 -36.34 -5.39
N GLY A 196 -73.06 -35.71 -5.82
CA GLY A 196 -73.10 -34.64 -6.82
C GLY A 196 -71.73 -34.26 -7.40
N ALA A 197 -71.71 -33.28 -8.31
CA ALA A 197 -70.52 -32.95 -9.08
C ALA A 197 -69.67 -31.82 -8.46
N LEU A 198 -68.35 -31.94 -8.56
CA LEU A 198 -67.32 -31.07 -7.99
C LEU A 198 -66.25 -30.71 -9.04
N CYS A 199 -65.44 -29.69 -8.75
CA CYS A 199 -64.29 -29.32 -9.58
C CYS A 199 -62.97 -29.64 -8.86
N LYS A 200 -62.15 -30.54 -9.42
CA LYS A 200 -60.91 -31.00 -8.77
C LYS A 200 -59.88 -29.90 -8.55
N TYR A 201 -59.80 -28.92 -9.44
CA TYR A 201 -58.90 -27.78 -9.28
C TYR A 201 -59.39 -26.82 -8.19
N CYS A 202 -60.68 -26.47 -8.21
CA CYS A 202 -61.23 -25.50 -7.27
C CYS A 202 -61.37 -26.06 -5.85
N VAL A 203 -61.74 -27.33 -5.66
CA VAL A 203 -61.80 -27.96 -4.33
C VAL A 203 -60.42 -28.02 -3.65
N VAL A 204 -59.34 -28.09 -4.44
CA VAL A 204 -57.96 -28.16 -3.91
C VAL A 204 -57.32 -26.77 -3.72
N PHE A 205 -57.61 -25.79 -4.58
CA PHE A 205 -56.88 -24.50 -4.62
C PHE A 205 -57.72 -23.23 -4.43
N ALA A 206 -59.05 -23.27 -4.41
CA ALA A 206 -59.86 -22.05 -4.29
C ALA A 206 -60.06 -21.64 -2.81
N SER A 207 -59.89 -20.34 -2.54
CA SER A 207 -60.19 -19.69 -1.27
C SER A 207 -61.70 -19.65 -0.98
N GLU A 208 -62.13 -19.48 0.28
CA GLU A 208 -63.56 -19.46 0.66
C GLU A 208 -64.41 -18.44 -0.12
N CYS A 209 -63.77 -17.34 -0.54
CA CYS A 209 -64.33 -16.28 -1.37
C CYS A 209 -63.45 -16.01 -2.61
N ALA A 210 -64.04 -15.39 -3.64
CA ALA A 210 -63.39 -15.02 -4.89
C ALA A 210 -63.78 -13.59 -5.38
N GLY A 211 -63.18 -13.17 -6.49
CA GLY A 211 -63.43 -11.89 -7.14
C GLY A 211 -62.65 -10.71 -6.53
N LYS A 212 -62.68 -9.54 -7.20
CA LYS A 212 -62.08 -8.32 -6.64
C LYS A 212 -62.83 -7.95 -5.35
N GLY A 213 -62.11 -7.92 -4.23
CA GLY A 213 -62.67 -7.63 -2.90
C GLY A 213 -63.28 -8.83 -2.17
N GLU A 214 -63.08 -10.07 -2.63
CA GLU A 214 -63.59 -11.30 -1.96
C GLU A 214 -65.12 -11.36 -1.82
N HIS A 215 -65.85 -10.60 -2.63
CA HIS A 215 -67.31 -10.50 -2.53
C HIS A 215 -68.07 -11.68 -3.16
N GLN A 216 -67.42 -12.52 -3.97
CA GLN A 216 -68.05 -13.69 -4.59
C GLN A 216 -67.91 -14.91 -3.67
N ARG A 217 -68.98 -15.24 -2.94
CA ARG A 217 -69.06 -16.51 -2.20
C ARG A 217 -68.95 -17.70 -3.16
N LEU A 218 -68.05 -18.63 -2.87
CA LEU A 218 -67.98 -19.87 -3.63
C LEU A 218 -69.15 -20.78 -3.25
N GLY A 219 -69.74 -21.42 -4.26
CA GLY A 219 -70.94 -22.25 -4.13
C GLY A 219 -70.73 -23.62 -4.76
N CYS A 220 -71.63 -23.98 -5.68
CA CYS A 220 -71.58 -25.24 -6.41
C CYS A 220 -70.19 -25.49 -7.04
N PHE A 221 -69.78 -26.75 -7.09
CA PHE A 221 -68.48 -27.28 -7.51
C PHE A 221 -67.30 -27.07 -6.56
N VAL A 222 -67.43 -26.24 -5.52
CA VAL A 222 -66.32 -25.93 -4.61
C VAL A 222 -66.68 -26.19 -3.15
N THR A 223 -67.62 -25.43 -2.60
CA THR A 223 -68.06 -25.55 -1.19
C THR A 223 -69.29 -26.46 -1.04
N LYS A 224 -69.96 -26.75 -2.16
CA LYS A 224 -71.08 -27.69 -2.28
C LYS A 224 -71.05 -28.40 -3.62
N GLU A 225 -71.59 -29.60 -3.65
CA GLU A 225 -71.82 -30.37 -4.86
C GLU A 225 -72.86 -29.71 -5.79
N PHE A 226 -72.75 -29.99 -7.09
CA PHE A 226 -73.75 -29.60 -8.08
C PHE A 226 -74.69 -30.75 -8.41
N THR A 227 -75.98 -30.54 -8.14
CA THR A 227 -77.07 -31.51 -8.33
C THR A 227 -78.18 -31.02 -9.27
N ASN A 228 -78.15 -29.76 -9.74
CA ASN A 228 -79.18 -29.18 -10.61
C ASN A 228 -78.93 -29.53 -12.09
N TYR A 229 -79.03 -30.81 -12.42
CA TYR A 229 -78.70 -31.36 -13.74
C TYR A 229 -79.50 -30.78 -14.91
N LYS A 230 -80.65 -30.14 -14.65
CA LYS A 230 -81.41 -29.39 -15.68
C LYS A 230 -80.58 -28.26 -16.32
N LYS A 231 -79.65 -27.64 -15.58
CA LYS A 231 -78.80 -26.53 -16.04
C LYS A 231 -77.32 -26.91 -16.19
N ALA A 232 -76.99 -28.22 -16.21
CA ALA A 232 -75.61 -28.70 -16.19
C ALA A 232 -74.70 -27.99 -17.21
N MET A 233 -75.06 -28.03 -18.49
CA MET A 233 -74.25 -27.47 -19.58
C MET A 233 -73.97 -25.97 -19.44
N ASP A 234 -74.99 -25.17 -19.10
CA ASP A 234 -74.86 -23.72 -18.95
C ASP A 234 -73.95 -23.36 -17.76
N VAL A 235 -74.16 -24.05 -16.62
CA VAL A 235 -73.42 -23.78 -15.39
C VAL A 235 -71.98 -24.31 -15.50
N PHE A 236 -71.74 -25.46 -16.14
CA PHE A 236 -70.38 -25.95 -16.41
C PHE A 236 -69.60 -24.98 -17.29
N LYS A 237 -70.22 -24.45 -18.35
CA LYS A 237 -69.62 -23.42 -19.21
C LYS A 237 -69.33 -22.14 -18.43
N SER A 238 -70.24 -21.70 -17.55
CA SER A 238 -70.05 -20.52 -16.70
C SER A 238 -68.99 -20.70 -15.60
N HIS A 239 -68.80 -21.91 -15.07
CA HIS A 239 -67.75 -22.20 -14.09
C HIS A 239 -66.38 -22.23 -14.77
N ALA A 240 -66.25 -22.92 -15.91
CA ALA A 240 -65.02 -23.01 -16.67
C ALA A 240 -64.50 -21.65 -17.18
N SER A 241 -65.38 -20.67 -17.38
CA SER A 241 -65.02 -19.29 -17.76
C SER A 241 -64.84 -18.34 -16.57
N SER A 242 -64.88 -18.83 -15.33
CA SER A 242 -64.70 -18.00 -14.13
C SER A 242 -63.22 -17.76 -13.79
N SER A 243 -62.91 -16.58 -13.24
CA SER A 243 -61.53 -16.19 -12.90
C SER A 243 -60.90 -17.04 -11.80
N TYR A 244 -61.68 -17.46 -10.81
CA TYR A 244 -61.20 -18.34 -9.74
C TYR A 244 -60.93 -19.77 -10.24
N HIS A 245 -61.70 -20.25 -11.23
CA HIS A 245 -61.41 -21.52 -11.91
C HIS A 245 -60.08 -21.43 -12.66
N ALA A 246 -59.89 -20.40 -13.48
CA ALA A 246 -58.63 -20.18 -14.21
C ALA A 246 -57.43 -20.13 -13.26
N MET A 247 -57.52 -19.37 -12.16
CA MET A 247 -56.47 -19.30 -11.13
C MET A 247 -56.19 -20.69 -10.49
N SER A 248 -57.24 -21.42 -10.11
CA SER A 248 -57.11 -22.75 -9.50
C SER A 248 -56.46 -23.76 -10.44
N THR A 249 -56.78 -23.69 -11.74
CA THR A 249 -56.15 -24.51 -12.78
C THR A 249 -54.65 -24.19 -12.90
N THR A 250 -54.27 -22.91 -13.03
CA THR A 250 -52.85 -22.51 -13.08
C THR A 250 -52.07 -22.88 -11.81
N LEU A 251 -52.69 -22.77 -10.62
CA LEU A 251 -52.09 -23.25 -9.37
C LEU A 251 -51.85 -24.77 -9.38
N SER A 252 -52.82 -25.54 -9.90
CA SER A 252 -52.68 -27.00 -10.02
C SER A 252 -51.60 -27.44 -11.02
N GLU A 253 -51.46 -26.73 -12.14
CA GLU A 253 -50.42 -26.97 -13.16
C GLU A 253 -49.02 -26.70 -12.57
N ASN A 254 -48.83 -25.56 -11.91
CA ASN A 254 -47.57 -25.20 -11.24
C ASN A 254 -47.21 -26.19 -10.12
N PHE A 255 -48.18 -26.61 -9.32
CA PHE A 255 -47.98 -27.60 -8.25
C PHE A 255 -47.49 -28.95 -8.80
N LEU A 256 -48.12 -29.45 -9.86
CA LEU A 256 -47.72 -30.69 -10.53
C LEU A 256 -46.36 -30.55 -11.26
N ALA A 257 -46.03 -29.37 -11.80
CA ALA A 257 -44.74 -29.10 -12.41
C ALA A 257 -43.58 -29.15 -11.38
N VAL A 258 -43.79 -28.60 -10.18
CA VAL A 258 -42.83 -28.68 -9.08
C VAL A 258 -42.71 -30.11 -8.52
N ARG A 259 -43.84 -30.83 -8.32
CA ARG A 259 -43.83 -32.24 -7.88
C ARG A 259 -43.07 -33.16 -8.84
N SER A 260 -43.31 -33.00 -10.15
CA SER A 260 -42.64 -33.77 -11.21
C SER A 260 -41.18 -33.38 -11.47
N ARG A 261 -40.63 -32.39 -10.75
CA ARG A 261 -39.29 -31.80 -10.96
C ARG A 261 -39.08 -31.24 -12.38
N SER A 262 -40.15 -30.91 -13.10
CA SER A 262 -40.06 -30.25 -14.41
C SER A 262 -39.81 -28.74 -14.27
N GLN A 263 -40.12 -28.15 -13.10
CA GLN A 263 -39.73 -26.80 -12.69
C GLN A 263 -39.30 -26.79 -11.22
N HIS A 264 -38.46 -25.83 -10.84
CA HIS A 264 -38.15 -25.54 -9.43
C HIS A 264 -39.25 -24.67 -8.80
N ASP A 265 -39.42 -24.70 -7.49
CA ASP A 265 -40.34 -23.79 -6.80
C ASP A 265 -39.86 -22.32 -6.86
N ILE A 266 -40.77 -21.38 -6.55
CA ILE A 266 -40.51 -19.94 -6.69
C ILE A 266 -39.39 -19.45 -5.76
N LEU A 267 -39.24 -20.01 -4.55
CA LEU A 267 -38.19 -19.60 -3.61
C LEU A 267 -36.82 -20.03 -4.14
N THR A 268 -36.70 -21.27 -4.62
CA THR A 268 -35.49 -21.79 -5.27
C THR A 268 -35.16 -21.03 -6.56
N GLN A 269 -36.17 -20.64 -7.36
CA GLN A 269 -35.96 -19.81 -8.55
C GLN A 269 -35.48 -18.40 -8.20
N LEU A 270 -36.03 -17.78 -7.15
CA LEU A 270 -35.60 -16.47 -6.67
C LEU A 270 -34.17 -16.51 -6.13
N ASP A 271 -33.82 -17.52 -5.34
CA ASP A 271 -32.47 -17.73 -4.82
C ASP A 271 -31.45 -17.89 -5.96
N HIS A 272 -31.71 -18.79 -6.91
CA HIS A 272 -30.87 -18.97 -8.10
C HIS A 272 -30.79 -17.69 -8.96
N GLY A 273 -31.89 -16.94 -9.08
CA GLY A 273 -31.94 -15.67 -9.81
C GLY A 273 -31.07 -14.58 -9.16
N LEU A 274 -31.20 -14.41 -7.83
CA LEU A 274 -30.42 -13.47 -7.04
C LEU A 274 -28.93 -13.81 -7.06
N LYS A 275 -28.59 -15.10 -6.92
CA LYS A 275 -27.21 -15.60 -7.01
C LYS A 275 -26.59 -15.33 -8.38
N LYS A 276 -27.29 -15.69 -9.46
CA LYS A 276 -26.83 -15.41 -10.83
C LYS A 276 -26.62 -13.91 -11.05
N GLN A 277 -27.54 -13.07 -10.57
CA GLN A 277 -27.41 -11.62 -10.66
C GLN A 277 -26.19 -11.10 -9.86
N ALA A 278 -25.91 -11.66 -8.68
CA ALA A 278 -24.74 -11.33 -7.89
C ALA A 278 -23.44 -11.73 -8.62
N GLU A 279 -23.37 -12.93 -9.21
CA GLU A 279 -22.23 -13.38 -10.02
C GLU A 279 -21.98 -12.48 -11.25
N GLU A 280 -23.03 -12.07 -11.96
CA GLU A 280 -22.93 -11.12 -13.08
C GLU A 280 -22.43 -9.75 -12.62
N ASN A 281 -22.94 -9.22 -11.51
CA ASN A 281 -22.49 -7.95 -10.94
C ASN A 281 -21.02 -8.01 -10.50
N ARG A 282 -20.59 -9.12 -9.89
CA ARG A 282 -19.18 -9.38 -9.53
C ARG A 282 -18.30 -9.36 -10.78
N LYS A 283 -18.65 -10.11 -11.83
CA LYS A 283 -17.93 -10.13 -13.12
C LYS A 283 -17.77 -8.73 -13.72
N ASN A 284 -18.81 -7.90 -13.68
CA ASN A 284 -18.78 -6.54 -14.22
C ASN A 284 -17.87 -5.58 -13.43
N LEU A 285 -17.57 -5.86 -12.16
CA LEU A 285 -16.75 -5.00 -11.31
C LEU A 285 -15.25 -5.38 -11.31
N LEU A 286 -14.90 -6.63 -11.63
CA LEU A 286 -13.50 -7.08 -11.70
C LEU A 286 -12.62 -6.24 -12.66
N PRO A 287 -13.02 -5.92 -13.91
CA PRO A 287 -12.22 -5.09 -14.82
C PRO A 287 -11.93 -3.68 -14.31
N ILE A 288 -12.86 -3.11 -13.52
CA ILE A 288 -12.70 -1.80 -12.88
C ILE A 288 -11.63 -1.88 -11.78
N ILE A 289 -11.69 -2.92 -10.94
CA ILE A 289 -10.72 -3.17 -9.87
C ILE A 289 -9.33 -3.44 -10.45
N GLU A 290 -9.22 -4.30 -11.47
CA GLU A 290 -7.96 -4.58 -12.19
C GLU A 290 -7.33 -3.31 -12.77
N THR A 291 -8.14 -2.42 -13.35
CA THR A 291 -7.66 -1.14 -13.90
C THR A 291 -7.13 -0.22 -12.80
N ILE A 292 -7.74 -0.22 -11.61
CA ILE A 292 -7.25 0.53 -10.45
C ILE A 292 -5.95 -0.06 -9.90
N LEU A 293 -5.87 -1.39 -9.79
CA LEU A 293 -4.65 -2.10 -9.36
C LEU A 293 -3.48 -1.84 -10.31
N PHE A 294 -3.72 -1.87 -11.63
CA PHE A 294 -2.73 -1.51 -12.65
C PHE A 294 -2.25 -0.08 -12.46
N CYS A 295 -3.16 0.90 -12.40
CA CYS A 295 -2.80 2.31 -12.25
C CYS A 295 -2.04 2.59 -10.95
N GLY A 296 -2.42 1.96 -9.83
CA GLY A 296 -1.71 2.10 -8.55
C GLY A 296 -0.30 1.53 -8.60
N ARG A 297 -0.16 0.27 -9.06
CA ARG A 297 1.14 -0.43 -9.14
C ARG A 297 2.12 0.23 -10.12
N GLN A 298 1.62 0.81 -11.21
CA GLN A 298 2.42 1.50 -12.23
C GLN A 298 2.52 3.02 -12.00
N GLU A 299 1.97 3.54 -10.89
CA GLU A 299 1.98 4.98 -10.53
C GLU A 299 1.28 5.91 -11.56
N VAL A 300 0.45 5.32 -12.44
CA VAL A 300 -0.24 6.00 -13.53
C VAL A 300 -1.38 6.87 -12.98
N PRO A 301 -1.47 8.16 -13.34
CA PRO A 301 -2.58 9.02 -12.94
C PRO A 301 -3.93 8.47 -13.42
N LEU A 302 -4.91 8.26 -12.54
CA LEU A 302 -6.23 7.74 -12.95
C LEU A 302 -7.07 8.79 -13.69
N ARG A 303 -7.10 10.04 -13.19
CA ARG A 303 -8.00 11.10 -13.65
C ARG A 303 -7.37 11.99 -14.73
N GLY A 304 -8.20 12.50 -15.62
CA GLY A 304 -7.84 13.51 -16.63
C GLY A 304 -8.32 14.90 -16.24
N THR A 305 -8.54 15.75 -17.25
CA THR A 305 -9.06 17.12 -17.09
C THR A 305 -10.57 17.12 -16.83
N ASP A 306 -11.32 16.19 -17.41
CA ASP A 306 -12.78 16.08 -17.27
C ASP A 306 -13.20 14.60 -17.15
N ASP A 307 -13.30 14.10 -15.91
CA ASP A 307 -13.60 12.70 -15.56
C ASP A 307 -15.13 12.41 -15.54
N SER A 308 -15.96 13.41 -15.86
CA SER A 308 -17.42 13.40 -15.69
C SER A 308 -18.19 12.65 -16.80
N GLY A 309 -19.51 12.47 -16.61
CA GLY A 309 -20.43 11.92 -17.61
C GLY A 309 -20.24 10.42 -17.95
N PRO A 310 -21.04 9.89 -18.89
CA PRO A 310 -20.96 8.49 -19.33
C PRO A 310 -19.66 8.21 -20.11
N ILE A 311 -19.19 6.95 -20.09
CA ILE A 311 -18.01 6.53 -20.86
C ILE A 311 -18.49 6.08 -22.25
N ASN A 312 -18.30 6.92 -23.28
CA ASN A 312 -18.63 6.53 -24.66
C ASN A 312 -17.67 5.42 -25.13
N MET A 313 -18.18 4.22 -25.39
CA MET A 313 -17.41 3.06 -25.85
C MET A 313 -17.18 3.03 -27.36
N SER A 314 -17.86 3.88 -28.12
CA SER A 314 -17.79 3.96 -29.59
C SER A 314 -16.79 5.01 -30.08
N GLU A 315 -16.54 6.07 -29.30
CA GLU A 315 -15.52 7.07 -29.63
C GLU A 315 -14.10 6.49 -29.51
N VAL A 316 -13.24 6.77 -30.50
CA VAL A 316 -11.83 6.34 -30.49
C VAL A 316 -11.06 7.11 -29.41
N LEU A 317 -11.23 8.44 -29.38
CA LEU A 317 -10.70 9.38 -28.40
C LEU A 317 -11.82 10.37 -28.02
N PRO A 318 -12.02 10.66 -26.72
CA PRO A 318 -12.98 11.68 -26.29
C PRO A 318 -12.47 13.09 -26.63
N PHE A 319 -13.39 14.02 -26.85
CA PHE A 319 -13.06 15.43 -27.18
C PHE A 319 -12.23 16.15 -26.09
N LYS A 320 -12.44 15.79 -24.82
CA LYS A 320 -11.60 16.19 -23.68
C LYS A 320 -10.92 14.97 -23.07
N ASN A 321 -9.70 15.15 -22.54
CA ASN A 321 -8.99 14.10 -21.83
C ASN A 321 -9.71 13.72 -20.51
N ASP A 322 -10.33 12.55 -20.48
CA ASP A 322 -11.05 12.01 -19.31
C ASP A 322 -10.22 11.06 -18.43
N GLY A 323 -8.93 10.92 -18.73
CA GLY A 323 -7.95 10.25 -17.87
C GLY A 323 -7.69 8.78 -18.20
N ASN A 324 -6.56 8.28 -17.71
CA ASN A 324 -6.10 6.94 -18.04
C ASN A 324 -7.05 5.84 -17.54
N PHE A 325 -7.75 6.04 -16.42
CA PHE A 325 -8.73 5.06 -15.93
C PHE A 325 -9.87 4.84 -16.93
N ARG A 326 -10.49 5.91 -17.43
CA ARG A 326 -11.59 5.83 -18.41
C ARG A 326 -11.08 5.37 -19.79
N ALA A 327 -9.88 5.80 -20.19
CA ALA A 327 -9.22 5.34 -21.42
C ALA A 327 -8.88 3.84 -21.41
N LEU A 328 -8.37 3.30 -20.30
CA LEU A 328 -8.06 1.88 -20.15
C LEU A 328 -9.34 1.01 -20.17
N LEU A 329 -10.44 1.47 -19.58
CA LEU A 329 -11.74 0.77 -19.67
C LEU A 329 -12.26 0.74 -21.12
N ARG A 330 -12.16 1.85 -21.88
CA ARG A 330 -12.46 1.85 -23.32
C ARG A 330 -11.57 0.89 -24.10
N MET A 331 -10.27 0.83 -23.78
CA MET A 331 -9.33 -0.09 -24.42
C MET A 331 -9.73 -1.54 -24.18
N ARG A 332 -10.01 -1.94 -22.93
CA ARG A 332 -10.47 -3.30 -22.59
C ARG A 332 -11.75 -3.68 -23.32
N ALA A 333 -12.76 -2.81 -23.33
CA ALA A 333 -14.01 -3.04 -24.04
C ALA A 333 -13.80 -3.23 -25.57
N LYS A 334 -12.83 -2.51 -26.17
CA LYS A 334 -12.46 -2.67 -27.59
C LYS A 334 -11.63 -3.93 -27.85
N CYS A 335 -10.84 -4.38 -26.87
CA CYS A 335 -10.07 -5.62 -26.94
C CYS A 335 -10.90 -6.90 -26.68
N GLY A 336 -12.24 -6.81 -26.59
CA GLY A 336 -13.13 -7.96 -26.51
C GLY A 336 -13.79 -8.21 -25.16
N ASP A 337 -13.63 -7.32 -24.17
CA ASP A 337 -14.33 -7.40 -22.88
C ASP A 337 -15.82 -7.01 -23.04
N ALA A 338 -16.60 -7.95 -23.61
CA ALA A 338 -18.01 -7.75 -23.96
C ALA A 338 -18.90 -7.54 -22.71
N ALA A 339 -18.55 -8.16 -21.58
CA ALA A 339 -19.26 -7.97 -20.31
C ALA A 339 -19.05 -6.54 -19.78
N LEU A 340 -17.81 -6.06 -19.75
CA LEU A 340 -17.51 -4.67 -19.40
C LEU A 340 -18.23 -3.69 -20.35
N ARG A 341 -18.20 -3.95 -21.66
CA ARG A 341 -18.89 -3.12 -22.65
C ARG A 341 -20.39 -3.04 -22.36
N ALA A 342 -21.06 -4.19 -22.24
CA ALA A 342 -22.48 -4.25 -21.95
C ALA A 342 -22.84 -3.56 -20.63
N HIS A 343 -22.08 -3.77 -19.55
CA HIS A 343 -22.31 -3.09 -18.27
C HIS A 343 -22.20 -1.56 -18.39
N MET A 344 -21.25 -1.06 -19.18
CA MET A 344 -21.03 0.38 -19.38
C MET A 344 -22.06 1.05 -20.30
N GLU A 345 -22.61 0.31 -21.26
CA GLU A 345 -23.65 0.80 -22.18
C GLU A 345 -25.07 0.68 -21.61
N THR A 346 -25.33 -0.30 -20.72
CA THR A 346 -26.70 -0.62 -20.24
C THR A 346 -26.98 -0.28 -18.78
N SER A 347 -25.97 -0.17 -17.90
CA SER A 347 -26.22 0.13 -16.49
C SER A 347 -26.60 1.60 -16.27
N PRO A 348 -27.50 1.91 -15.33
CA PRO A 348 -27.76 3.30 -14.94
C PRO A 348 -26.48 3.92 -14.35
N ALA A 349 -26.29 5.22 -14.57
CA ALA A 349 -25.06 5.95 -14.21
C ALA A 349 -24.65 5.78 -12.73
N ASN A 350 -25.64 5.66 -11.85
CA ASN A 350 -25.44 5.46 -10.40
C ASN A 350 -24.92 4.05 -10.02
N ALA A 351 -24.87 3.11 -10.96
CA ALA A 351 -24.46 1.72 -10.77
C ALA A 351 -23.34 1.27 -11.74
N LEU A 352 -22.68 2.22 -12.41
CA LEU A 352 -21.48 1.97 -13.22
C LEU A 352 -20.23 1.65 -12.39
N TYR A 353 -20.17 2.16 -11.15
CA TYR A 353 -19.04 2.02 -10.21
C TYR A 353 -17.70 2.63 -10.68
N THR A 354 -17.73 3.56 -11.63
CA THR A 354 -16.55 4.24 -12.21
C THR A 354 -16.19 5.57 -11.54
N SER A 355 -17.06 6.10 -10.67
CA SER A 355 -16.94 7.48 -10.15
C SER A 355 -15.69 7.71 -9.29
N PRO A 356 -15.21 8.97 -9.19
CA PRO A 356 -14.11 9.37 -8.29
C PRO A 356 -14.21 8.85 -6.86
N LYS A 357 -15.43 8.75 -6.31
CA LYS A 357 -15.69 8.22 -4.96
C LYS A 357 -15.42 6.73 -4.90
N ILE A 358 -15.94 5.94 -5.85
CA ILE A 358 -15.72 4.50 -5.89
C ILE A 358 -14.24 4.18 -6.18
N GLN A 359 -13.57 4.94 -7.05
CA GLN A 359 -12.12 4.83 -7.23
C GLN A 359 -11.36 5.00 -5.90
N ASN A 360 -11.73 5.98 -5.07
CA ASN A 360 -11.13 6.20 -3.76
C ASN A 360 -11.41 5.04 -2.79
N GLU A 361 -12.66 4.54 -2.73
CA GLU A 361 -13.02 3.40 -1.90
C GLU A 361 -12.21 2.15 -2.28
N LEU A 362 -12.13 1.82 -3.58
CA LEU A 362 -11.37 0.67 -4.08
C LEU A 362 -9.86 0.80 -3.81
N ILE A 363 -9.26 1.98 -4.02
CA ILE A 363 -7.86 2.25 -3.65
C ILE A 363 -7.63 2.05 -2.14
N THR A 364 -8.59 2.48 -1.31
CA THR A 364 -8.51 2.33 0.15
C THR A 364 -8.59 0.85 0.56
N PHE A 365 -9.45 0.05 -0.08
CA PHE A 365 -9.50 -1.40 0.15
C PHE A 365 -8.21 -2.10 -0.27
N CYS A 366 -7.62 -1.74 -1.42
CA CYS A 366 -6.31 -2.25 -1.83
C CYS A 366 -5.23 -1.97 -0.76
N GLY A 367 -5.17 -0.74 -0.24
CA GLY A 367 -4.25 -0.36 0.84
C GLY A 367 -4.47 -1.18 2.11
N LYS A 368 -5.74 -1.28 2.57
CA LYS A 368 -6.09 -2.05 3.78
C LYS A 368 -5.76 -3.55 3.66
N ILE A 369 -5.88 -4.14 2.48
CA ILE A 369 -5.48 -5.55 2.26
C ILE A 369 -3.97 -5.71 2.40
N ILE A 370 -3.17 -4.77 1.89
CA ILE A 370 -1.71 -4.78 2.03
C ILE A 370 -1.32 -4.59 3.50
N GLN A 371 -1.87 -3.57 4.17
CA GLN A 371 -1.63 -3.29 5.58
C GLN A 371 -1.97 -4.50 6.46
N ARG A 372 -3.12 -5.15 6.23
CA ARG A 372 -3.51 -6.34 7.00
C ARG A 372 -2.50 -7.48 6.84
N LYS A 373 -2.01 -7.76 5.62
CA LYS A 373 -1.00 -8.80 5.40
C LYS A 373 0.32 -8.50 6.12
N ILE A 374 0.76 -7.24 6.12
CA ILE A 374 1.96 -6.80 6.87
C ILE A 374 1.75 -6.97 8.37
N VAL A 375 0.58 -6.61 8.90
CA VAL A 375 0.24 -6.76 10.33
C VAL A 375 0.13 -8.23 10.73
N GLU A 376 -0.46 -9.08 9.88
CA GLU A 376 -0.53 -10.54 10.07
C GLU A 376 0.88 -11.17 10.11
N ASP A 377 1.76 -10.82 9.17
CA ASP A 377 3.16 -11.29 9.12
C ASP A 377 3.95 -10.82 10.36
N VAL A 378 3.88 -9.52 10.70
CA VAL A 378 4.55 -8.93 11.87
C VAL A 378 4.07 -9.52 13.19
N ASN A 379 2.75 -9.62 13.41
CA ASN A 379 2.20 -10.14 14.66
C ASN A 379 2.35 -11.68 14.78
N SER A 380 2.69 -12.38 13.70
CA SER A 380 3.08 -13.80 13.74
C SER A 380 4.56 -14.03 14.10
N GLY A 381 5.39 -12.98 14.00
CA GLY A 381 6.80 -13.01 14.35
C GLY A 381 7.05 -12.80 15.85
N SER A 382 8.31 -12.96 16.26
CA SER A 382 8.73 -12.81 17.66
C SER A 382 8.80 -11.35 18.12
N CYS A 383 9.21 -10.43 17.24
CA CYS A 383 9.37 -9.01 17.54
C CYS A 383 9.48 -8.16 16.26
N PHE A 384 9.28 -6.85 16.39
CA PHE A 384 9.53 -5.89 15.32
C PHE A 384 10.10 -4.57 15.85
N SER A 385 10.69 -3.79 14.94
CA SER A 385 11.13 -2.42 15.19
C SER A 385 10.37 -1.42 14.32
N VAL A 386 10.05 -0.25 14.87
CA VAL A 386 9.48 0.85 14.09
C VAL A 386 10.57 1.70 13.44
N LEU A 387 10.38 2.09 12.19
CA LEU A 387 11.23 3.00 11.45
C LEU A 387 10.39 4.19 10.99
N ALA A 388 10.87 5.42 11.20
CA ALA A 388 10.19 6.58 10.63
C ALA A 388 11.13 7.71 10.23
N ASP A 389 10.62 8.58 9.36
CA ASP A 389 11.28 9.79 8.88
C ASP A 389 10.21 10.86 8.60
N GLU A 390 10.55 12.14 8.80
CA GLU A 390 9.64 13.28 8.60
C GLU A 390 10.05 14.07 7.36
N ALA A 391 9.09 14.29 6.45
CA ALA A 391 9.28 15.26 5.38
C ALA A 391 8.00 16.06 5.15
N THR A 392 8.18 17.28 4.66
CA THR A 392 7.08 18.12 4.20
C THR A 392 6.81 17.88 2.72
N ASP A 393 5.56 17.60 2.38
CA ASP A 393 5.14 17.40 1.00
C ASP A 393 4.95 18.73 0.24
N ILE A 394 4.70 18.63 -1.06
CA ILE A 394 4.49 19.78 -1.96
C ILE A 394 3.26 20.64 -1.58
N SER A 395 2.33 20.13 -0.76
CA SER A 395 1.23 20.92 -0.18
C SER A 395 1.56 21.52 1.19
N ARG A 396 2.86 21.62 1.53
CA ARG A 396 3.38 22.16 2.81
C ARG A 396 2.88 21.42 4.05
N THR A 397 2.38 20.18 3.91
CA THR A 397 1.98 19.34 5.04
C THR A 397 3.15 18.47 5.47
N ALA A 398 3.55 18.53 6.74
CA ALA A 398 4.51 17.59 7.29
C ALA A 398 3.87 16.19 7.41
N ARG A 399 4.63 15.16 7.05
CA ARG A 399 4.20 13.76 7.06
C ARG A 399 5.30 12.87 7.61
N ILE A 400 4.91 11.92 8.46
CA ILE A 400 5.74 10.81 8.88
C ILE A 400 5.59 9.68 7.85
N SER A 401 6.70 9.20 7.31
CA SER A 401 6.80 7.94 6.57
C SER A 401 6.97 6.81 7.58
N LEU A 402 5.90 6.06 7.87
CA LEU A 402 5.90 4.99 8.87
C LEU A 402 6.24 3.64 8.22
N CYS A 403 7.25 2.96 8.75
CA CYS A 403 7.68 1.63 8.33
C CYS A 403 7.89 0.71 9.55
N VAL A 404 7.85 -0.60 9.31
CA VAL A 404 8.19 -1.65 10.29
C VAL A 404 9.33 -2.53 9.77
N ARG A 405 10.23 -2.96 10.65
CA ARG A 405 11.35 -3.87 10.38
C ARG A 405 11.17 -5.13 11.23
N TYR A 406 11.14 -6.30 10.60
CA TYR A 406 10.85 -7.57 11.27
C TYR A 406 11.52 -8.73 10.50
N VAL A 407 11.65 -9.89 11.15
CA VAL A 407 12.02 -11.14 10.48
C VAL A 407 10.74 -11.83 10.04
N GLY A 408 10.57 -12.01 8.73
CA GLY A 408 9.57 -12.90 8.16
C GLY A 408 10.25 -14.13 7.56
N HIS A 409 9.50 -14.97 6.87
CA HIS A 409 10.04 -16.13 6.16
C HIS A 409 9.83 -16.01 4.64
N ASP A 410 10.72 -16.64 3.87
CA ASP A 410 10.55 -16.81 2.43
C ASP A 410 9.67 -18.04 2.11
N THR A 411 9.46 -18.35 0.82
CA THR A 411 8.67 -19.50 0.38
C THR A 411 9.27 -20.86 0.74
N SER A 412 10.54 -20.89 1.15
CA SER A 412 11.27 -22.11 1.56
C SER A 412 11.35 -22.25 3.10
N GLY A 413 10.81 -21.29 3.85
CA GLY A 413 10.91 -21.24 5.31
C GLY A 413 12.19 -20.61 5.85
N VAL A 414 13.03 -20.01 5.01
CA VAL A 414 14.29 -19.36 5.43
C VAL A 414 13.97 -17.98 6.04
N PRO A 415 14.57 -17.60 7.19
CA PRO A 415 14.34 -16.29 7.79
C PRO A 415 14.91 -15.16 6.92
N ILE A 416 14.05 -14.20 6.57
CA ILE A 416 14.40 -13.02 5.77
C ILE A 416 14.03 -11.74 6.51
N LEU A 417 14.90 -10.74 6.42
CA LEU A 417 14.64 -9.41 6.98
C LEU A 417 13.71 -8.61 6.04
N LYS A 418 12.54 -8.21 6.55
CA LYS A 418 11.59 -7.35 5.86
C LYS A 418 11.61 -5.92 6.43
N LYS A 419 11.29 -4.93 5.58
CA LYS A 419 11.23 -3.50 5.92
C LYS A 419 10.05 -2.86 5.17
N ASP A 420 8.86 -2.97 5.74
CA ASP A 420 7.63 -2.65 5.04
C ASP A 420 7.10 -1.26 5.38
N PHE A 421 6.69 -0.52 4.35
CA PHE A 421 5.97 0.74 4.48
C PHE A 421 4.52 0.49 4.92
N VAL A 422 4.06 1.24 5.91
CA VAL A 422 2.71 1.11 6.50
C VAL A 422 1.81 2.28 6.12
N ASP A 423 2.27 3.52 6.30
CA ASP A 423 1.43 4.71 6.14
C ASP A 423 2.23 6.01 5.96
N PHE A 424 1.62 7.00 5.29
CA PHE A 424 2.05 8.40 5.33
C PHE A 424 1.13 9.17 6.28
N VAL A 425 1.54 9.28 7.55
CA VAL A 425 0.72 9.90 8.59
C VAL A 425 0.94 11.43 8.60
N PRO A 426 -0.09 12.26 8.36
CA PRO A 426 0.05 13.72 8.46
C PRO A 426 0.30 14.14 9.90
N VAL A 427 1.17 15.12 10.10
CA VAL A 427 1.49 15.72 11.40
C VAL A 427 1.40 17.23 11.34
N TYR A 428 0.81 17.81 12.38
CA TYR A 428 0.58 19.25 12.54
C TYR A 428 1.37 19.85 13.71
N ASP A 429 1.77 19.00 14.66
CA ASP A 429 2.63 19.30 15.81
C ASP A 429 3.89 18.43 15.68
N LEU A 430 5.06 19.08 15.69
CA LEU A 430 6.37 18.44 15.52
C LEU A 430 7.14 18.27 16.85
N THR A 431 6.46 18.44 17.99
CA THR A 431 7.02 18.09 19.30
C THR A 431 7.17 16.57 19.44
N GLY A 432 8.21 16.12 20.14
CA GLY A 432 8.46 14.69 20.31
C GLY A 432 7.30 13.92 20.95
N LYS A 433 6.50 14.58 21.80
CA LYS A 433 5.29 14.00 22.40
C LYS A 433 4.18 13.78 21.37
N ALA A 434 3.91 14.76 20.52
CA ALA A 434 2.89 14.66 19.48
C ALA A 434 3.29 13.62 18.42
N LEU A 435 4.55 13.66 17.96
CA LEU A 435 5.09 12.70 17.00
C LEU A 435 5.04 11.26 17.55
N ALA A 436 5.46 11.02 18.80
CA ALA A 436 5.36 9.70 19.43
C ALA A 436 3.92 9.22 19.58
N SER A 437 3.01 10.11 19.99
CA SER A 437 1.57 9.80 20.11
C SER A 437 0.99 9.41 18.75
N THR A 438 1.34 10.14 17.68
CA THR A 438 0.92 9.83 16.31
C THR A 438 1.46 8.48 15.83
N ILE A 439 2.72 8.16 16.09
CA ILE A 439 3.32 6.86 15.72
C ILE A 439 2.62 5.71 16.47
N LEU A 440 2.48 5.81 17.80
CA LEU A 440 1.86 4.77 18.62
C LEU A 440 0.37 4.58 18.29
N ASN A 441 -0.37 5.66 18.05
CA ASN A 441 -1.78 5.58 17.67
C ASN A 441 -1.97 5.02 16.25
N SER A 442 -1.07 5.33 15.32
CA SER A 442 -1.08 4.74 13.98
C SER A 442 -0.80 3.23 14.02
N LEU A 443 0.23 2.80 14.76
CA LEU A 443 0.53 1.38 14.94
C LEU A 443 -0.65 0.60 15.57
N ARG A 444 -1.25 1.13 16.64
CA ARG A 444 -2.47 0.54 17.25
C ARG A 444 -3.66 0.54 16.29
N GLY A 445 -3.87 1.62 15.54
CA GLY A 445 -4.98 1.77 14.60
C GLY A 445 -4.90 0.81 13.40
N HIS A 446 -3.69 0.42 13.00
CA HIS A 446 -3.45 -0.62 11.99
C HIS A 446 -3.49 -2.05 12.56
N GLY A 447 -3.38 -2.22 13.88
CA GLY A 447 -3.51 -3.51 14.56
C GLY A 447 -2.18 -4.18 14.96
N PHE A 448 -1.07 -3.45 14.98
CA PHE A 448 0.22 -3.99 15.46
C PHE A 448 0.20 -4.19 16.98
N ASP A 449 0.68 -5.34 17.46
CA ASP A 449 0.85 -5.57 18.89
C ASP A 449 2.10 -4.84 19.41
N LEU A 450 1.89 -3.75 20.14
CA LEU A 450 2.99 -2.97 20.74
C LEU A 450 3.80 -3.77 21.78
N ASN A 451 3.30 -4.90 22.28
CA ASN A 451 4.09 -5.80 23.12
C ASN A 451 5.24 -6.46 22.34
N LEU A 452 5.19 -6.51 21.00
CA LEU A 452 6.27 -7.05 20.16
C LEU A 452 7.29 -5.99 19.72
N LEU A 453 7.11 -4.72 20.13
CA LEU A 453 7.98 -3.60 19.73
C LEU A 453 9.32 -3.62 20.50
N CYS A 454 10.36 -4.14 19.87
CA CYS A 454 11.72 -4.28 20.43
C CYS A 454 12.70 -3.17 20.02
N GLY A 455 12.35 -2.32 19.05
CA GLY A 455 13.25 -1.25 18.61
C GLY A 455 12.57 -0.10 17.89
N GLN A 456 13.28 1.00 17.78
CA GLN A 456 12.82 2.21 17.11
C GLN A 456 13.99 2.96 16.44
N GLY A 457 13.81 3.41 15.20
CA GLY A 457 14.88 4.04 14.42
C GLY A 457 14.41 5.30 13.72
N TYR A 458 15.03 6.42 14.07
CA TYR A 458 14.72 7.77 13.58
C TYR A 458 16.02 8.56 13.29
N ASP A 459 15.87 9.78 12.79
CA ASP A 459 16.98 10.71 12.61
C ASP A 459 17.49 11.28 13.97
N GLY A 460 18.44 12.22 13.88
CA GLY A 460 19.06 12.87 15.03
C GLY A 460 18.37 14.14 15.51
N ALA A 461 17.24 14.55 14.92
CA ALA A 461 16.56 15.79 15.30
C ALA A 461 16.13 15.76 16.78
N ALA A 462 16.21 16.90 17.48
CA ALA A 462 15.95 16.95 18.92
C ALA A 462 14.53 16.49 19.31
N SER A 463 13.55 16.68 18.42
CA SER A 463 12.19 16.15 18.56
C SER A 463 12.10 14.63 18.45
N MET A 464 13.01 13.97 17.72
CA MET A 464 13.04 12.51 17.56
C MET A 464 13.98 11.84 18.59
N SER A 465 15.21 12.35 18.68
CA SER A 465 16.34 11.79 19.44
C SER A 465 16.46 12.29 20.88
N GLY A 466 15.65 13.27 21.30
CA GLY A 466 15.72 13.85 22.64
C GLY A 466 15.50 12.82 23.77
N HIS A 467 16.46 12.72 24.68
CA HIS A 467 16.47 11.71 25.76
C HIS A 467 15.39 11.93 26.85
N LEU A 468 14.83 13.14 26.98
CA LEU A 468 13.71 13.45 27.88
C LEU A 468 12.40 13.71 27.11
N ASN A 469 12.47 14.55 26.08
CA ASN A 469 11.30 15.11 25.37
C ASN A 469 11.25 14.75 23.88
N GLY A 470 12.09 13.82 23.42
CA GLY A 470 12.07 13.31 22.06
C GLY A 470 11.15 12.10 21.92
N VAL A 471 10.82 11.73 20.67
CA VAL A 471 10.04 10.53 20.36
C VAL A 471 10.60 9.29 21.07
N GLN A 472 11.92 9.13 21.10
CA GLN A 472 12.55 7.96 21.73
C GLN A 472 12.19 7.79 23.21
N ALA A 473 12.09 8.89 23.96
CA ALA A 473 11.75 8.86 25.38
C ALA A 473 10.28 8.47 25.59
N PHE A 474 9.36 9.07 24.82
CA PHE A 474 7.93 8.81 24.94
C PHE A 474 7.53 7.41 24.45
N ILE A 475 8.15 6.90 23.39
CA ILE A 475 7.91 5.51 22.97
C ILE A 475 8.44 4.54 24.03
N ARG A 476 9.61 4.79 24.65
CA ARG A 476 10.11 3.93 25.74
C ARG A 476 9.27 3.99 27.02
N GLN A 477 8.50 5.04 27.26
CA GLN A 477 7.50 5.04 28.35
C GLN A 477 6.35 4.04 28.09
N THR A 478 6.05 3.74 26.83
CA THR A 478 4.99 2.78 26.44
C THR A 478 5.54 1.37 26.19
N ALA A 479 6.72 1.27 25.59
CA ALA A 479 7.42 0.02 25.29
C ALA A 479 8.88 0.14 25.76
N PRO A 480 9.20 -0.17 27.04
CA PRO A 480 10.52 0.08 27.64
C PRO A 480 11.70 -0.55 26.90
N LYS A 481 11.45 -1.74 26.34
CA LYS A 481 12.37 -2.53 25.51
C LYS A 481 12.56 -2.01 24.08
N ALA A 482 11.80 -1.01 23.63
CA ALA A 482 11.96 -0.44 22.30
C ALA A 482 13.27 0.37 22.20
N LEU A 483 14.38 -0.32 21.95
CA LEU A 483 15.71 0.29 21.88
C LEU A 483 15.78 1.31 20.75
N TYR A 484 16.10 2.56 21.08
CA TYR A 484 16.35 3.59 20.08
C TYR A 484 17.73 3.38 19.45
N VAL A 485 17.77 3.32 18.12
CA VAL A 485 19.00 3.40 17.35
C VAL A 485 18.91 4.62 16.44
N HIS A 486 19.78 5.60 16.69
CA HIS A 486 19.93 6.75 15.80
C HIS A 486 20.41 6.28 14.41
N CYS A 487 19.76 6.76 13.35
CA CYS A 487 20.07 6.39 11.97
C CYS A 487 21.59 6.44 11.68
N SER A 488 22.20 5.30 11.39
CA SER A 488 23.65 5.17 11.17
C SER A 488 24.12 5.97 9.96
N ALA A 489 23.33 6.00 8.88
CA ALA A 489 23.64 6.80 7.70
C ALA A 489 23.63 8.31 8.03
N HIS A 490 22.66 8.78 8.82
CA HIS A 490 22.62 10.16 9.30
C HIS A 490 23.76 10.46 10.29
N SER A 491 24.09 9.52 11.18
CA SER A 491 25.19 9.64 12.15
C SER A 491 26.55 9.80 11.47
N LEU A 492 26.83 8.99 10.45
CA LEU A 492 28.01 9.14 9.59
C LEU A 492 28.00 10.49 8.86
N ASN A 493 26.84 10.91 8.34
CA ASN A 493 26.71 12.20 7.67
C ASN A 493 27.00 13.38 8.61
N LEU A 494 26.56 13.31 9.87
CA LEU A 494 26.85 14.31 10.90
C LEU A 494 28.32 14.30 11.32
N ALA A 495 28.97 13.13 11.40
CA ALA A 495 30.40 13.04 11.68
C ALA A 495 31.24 13.72 10.58
N LEU A 496 30.93 13.44 9.32
CA LEU A 496 31.55 14.11 8.16
C LEU A 496 31.27 15.63 8.15
N LEU A 497 30.01 16.04 8.35
CA LEU A 497 29.64 17.46 8.45
C LEU A 497 30.40 18.19 9.56
N HIS A 498 30.62 17.53 10.71
CA HIS A 498 31.34 18.10 11.83
C HIS A 498 32.83 18.28 11.51
N ALA A 499 33.49 17.24 11.02
CA ALA A 499 34.90 17.28 10.63
C ALA A 499 35.16 18.32 9.51
N CYS A 500 34.23 18.42 8.55
CA CYS A 500 34.28 19.42 7.48
C CYS A 500 34.10 20.88 7.94
N LYS A 501 33.84 21.17 9.23
CA LYS A 501 33.78 22.55 9.75
C LYS A 501 35.14 23.25 9.76
N LEU A 502 36.24 22.49 9.73
CA LEU A 502 37.61 23.01 9.68
C LEU A 502 37.74 24.06 8.55
N PRO A 503 38.20 25.31 8.80
CA PRO A 503 38.00 26.41 7.86
C PRO A 503 38.49 26.17 6.44
N SER A 504 39.67 25.58 6.25
CA SER A 504 40.22 25.28 4.90
C SER A 504 39.33 24.29 4.13
N ILE A 505 38.84 23.25 4.81
CA ILE A 505 37.94 22.23 4.27
C ILE A 505 36.56 22.83 3.96
N ARG A 506 35.95 23.51 4.95
CA ARG A 506 34.66 24.19 4.80
C ARG A 506 34.66 25.17 3.62
N ASN A 507 35.70 26.00 3.53
CA ASN A 507 35.84 26.99 2.47
C ASN A 507 36.05 26.30 1.11
N CYS A 508 36.85 25.23 1.04
CA CYS A 508 37.03 24.42 -0.17
C CYS A 508 35.70 23.84 -0.67
N LEU A 509 34.91 23.18 0.19
CA LEU A 509 33.61 22.62 -0.18
C LEU A 509 32.59 23.70 -0.56
N GLY A 510 32.66 24.87 0.09
CA GLY A 510 31.91 26.07 -0.30
C GLY A 510 32.24 26.52 -1.72
N THR A 511 33.52 26.67 -2.05
CA THR A 511 33.98 27.04 -3.40
C THR A 511 33.59 26.01 -4.46
N VAL A 512 33.73 24.70 -4.18
CA VAL A 512 33.23 23.63 -5.07
C VAL A 512 31.73 23.81 -5.35
N SER A 513 30.93 24.04 -4.31
CA SER A 513 29.49 24.29 -4.43
C SER A 513 29.18 25.53 -5.27
N SER A 514 29.89 26.64 -5.04
CA SER A 514 29.71 27.89 -5.80
C SER A 514 30.06 27.72 -7.27
N THR A 515 31.17 27.03 -7.60
CA THR A 515 31.57 26.76 -8.98
C THR A 515 30.58 25.85 -9.69
N CYS A 516 30.11 24.77 -9.04
CA CYS A 516 29.07 23.91 -9.62
C CYS A 516 27.76 24.67 -9.87
N THR A 517 27.33 25.53 -8.93
CA THR A 517 26.14 26.38 -9.11
C THR A 517 26.33 27.40 -10.24
N PHE A 518 27.50 28.04 -10.33
CA PHE A 518 27.81 29.00 -11.40
C PHE A 518 27.67 28.38 -12.79
N VAL A 519 28.29 27.21 -13.02
CA VAL A 519 28.18 26.47 -14.28
C VAL A 519 26.72 26.09 -14.58
N ARG A 520 26.03 25.51 -13.59
CA ARG A 520 24.67 24.95 -13.76
C ARG A 520 23.57 26.00 -13.89
N ALA A 521 23.79 27.23 -13.42
CA ALA A 521 22.83 28.33 -13.50
C ALA A 521 22.65 28.92 -14.92
N SER A 522 23.32 28.36 -15.94
CA SER A 522 22.99 28.63 -17.35
C SER A 522 23.25 27.40 -18.23
N PRO A 523 22.31 27.01 -19.12
CA PRO A 523 22.55 25.97 -20.11
C PRO A 523 23.73 26.29 -21.04
N GLN A 524 23.96 27.58 -21.35
CA GLN A 524 25.08 28.03 -22.17
C GLN A 524 26.42 27.76 -21.47
N ARG A 525 26.56 28.12 -20.19
CA ARG A 525 27.76 27.85 -19.39
C ARG A 525 28.00 26.34 -19.20
N THR A 526 26.92 25.57 -19.06
CA THR A 526 27.00 24.10 -19.00
C THR A 526 27.49 23.49 -20.32
N ASN A 527 27.06 24.03 -21.47
CA ASN A 527 27.57 23.62 -22.78
C ASN A 527 29.04 24.03 -22.97
N GLN A 528 29.42 25.29 -22.67
CA GLN A 528 30.79 25.78 -22.79
C GLN A 528 31.79 24.96 -21.96
N LEU A 529 31.42 24.55 -20.73
CA LEU A 529 32.24 23.62 -19.97
C LEU A 529 32.33 22.24 -20.65
N ARG A 530 31.21 21.70 -21.17
CA ARG A 530 31.20 20.41 -21.88
C ARG A 530 32.10 20.43 -23.10
N ASP A 531 32.16 21.55 -23.82
CA ASP A 531 33.00 21.70 -25.01
C ASP A 531 34.49 21.63 -24.59
N LYS A 532 34.90 22.30 -23.49
CA LYS A 532 36.25 22.14 -22.89
C LYS A 532 36.53 20.72 -22.38
N VAL A 533 35.51 20.00 -21.90
CA VAL A 533 35.64 18.60 -21.51
C VAL A 533 35.86 17.71 -22.74
N GLU A 534 35.13 17.94 -23.84
CA GLU A 534 35.31 17.21 -25.10
C GLU A 534 36.71 17.44 -25.69
N ASP A 535 37.17 18.70 -25.74
CA ASP A 535 38.50 19.09 -26.21
C ASP A 535 39.64 18.35 -25.47
N LEU A 536 39.52 18.21 -24.14
CA LEU A 536 40.57 17.66 -23.29
C LEU A 536 40.46 16.14 -23.04
N THR A 537 39.27 15.56 -23.08
CA THR A 537 39.02 14.17 -22.65
C THR A 537 38.40 13.27 -23.73
N GLN A 538 37.95 13.84 -24.85
CA GLN A 538 37.18 13.15 -25.90
C GLN A 538 35.83 12.57 -25.43
N GLU A 539 35.37 12.89 -24.22
CA GLU A 539 34.13 12.36 -23.64
C GLU A 539 32.94 13.34 -23.73
N LYS A 540 32.02 13.08 -24.67
CA LYS A 540 30.87 13.96 -24.98
C LYS A 540 29.79 14.14 -23.90
N ARG A 541 29.92 13.53 -22.72
CA ARG A 541 28.81 13.42 -21.73
C ARG A 541 29.15 13.71 -20.27
N LYS A 542 30.41 14.04 -19.92
CA LYS A 542 30.74 14.44 -18.55
C LYS A 542 30.40 15.93 -18.32
N SER A 543 29.74 16.19 -17.20
CA SER A 543 29.46 17.54 -16.69
C SER A 543 29.56 17.55 -15.16
N VAL A 544 29.57 18.73 -14.56
CA VAL A 544 29.58 18.91 -13.10
C VAL A 544 28.23 18.54 -12.48
N LEU A 545 28.30 17.77 -11.40
CA LEU A 545 27.15 17.42 -10.59
C LEU A 545 26.82 18.56 -9.62
N SER A 546 25.57 18.59 -9.13
CA SER A 546 25.22 19.50 -8.03
C SER A 546 25.89 19.00 -6.76
N PHE A 547 26.65 19.86 -6.08
CA PHE A 547 27.23 19.53 -4.79
C PHE A 547 26.22 19.81 -3.68
N CYS A 548 25.81 18.78 -2.94
CA CYS A 548 24.89 18.89 -1.82
C CYS A 548 25.62 18.60 -0.50
N GLN A 549 25.81 19.60 0.36
CA GLN A 549 26.56 19.42 1.63
C GLN A 549 25.92 18.38 2.59
N THR A 550 24.62 18.12 2.48
CA THR A 550 23.89 17.25 3.42
C THR A 550 23.65 15.82 2.92
N ARG A 551 24.01 15.51 1.66
CA ARG A 551 23.85 14.16 1.07
C ARG A 551 25.18 13.60 0.58
N TRP A 552 25.96 13.01 1.47
CA TRP A 552 27.37 12.67 1.20
C TRP A 552 27.65 11.68 0.06
N VAL A 553 26.70 10.84 -0.34
CA VAL A 553 26.88 10.03 -1.56
C VAL A 553 26.86 10.93 -2.81
N GLU A 554 25.92 11.88 -2.89
CA GLU A 554 25.86 12.88 -3.97
C GLU A 554 27.07 13.83 -3.91
N SER A 555 27.50 14.27 -2.71
CA SER A 555 28.67 15.15 -2.58
C SER A 555 30.00 14.44 -2.83
N HIS A 556 30.14 13.15 -2.53
CA HIS A 556 31.31 12.36 -2.95
C HIS A 556 31.41 12.34 -4.48
N ASP A 557 30.33 11.95 -5.15
CA ASP A 557 30.33 11.82 -6.62
C ASP A 557 30.54 13.19 -7.29
N ALA A 558 29.97 14.26 -6.70
CA ALA A 558 30.23 15.63 -7.14
C ALA A 558 31.67 16.09 -6.89
N LEU A 559 32.30 15.72 -5.77
CA LEU A 559 33.69 16.07 -5.47
C LEU A 559 34.67 15.32 -6.38
N GLN A 560 34.47 14.01 -6.59
CA GLN A 560 35.29 13.24 -7.53
C GLN A 560 35.12 13.78 -8.96
N ARG A 561 33.88 14.07 -9.40
CA ARG A 561 33.65 14.68 -10.71
C ARG A 561 34.27 16.07 -10.84
N PHE A 562 34.28 16.86 -9.77
CA PHE A 562 34.98 18.16 -9.76
C PHE A 562 36.49 17.99 -9.92
N LEU A 563 37.07 16.98 -9.25
CA LEU A 563 38.50 16.65 -9.35
C LEU A 563 38.88 16.08 -10.73
N GLU A 564 38.06 15.19 -11.30
CA GLU A 564 38.18 14.69 -12.68
C GLU A 564 38.17 15.83 -13.71
N LEU A 565 37.27 16.82 -13.52
CA LEU A 565 37.10 17.93 -14.45
C LEU A 565 37.89 19.19 -14.04
N TYR A 566 38.82 19.11 -13.09
CA TYR A 566 39.51 20.29 -12.55
C TYR A 566 40.16 21.15 -13.65
N VAL A 567 40.88 20.53 -14.60
CA VAL A 567 41.54 21.24 -15.71
C VAL A 567 40.52 21.84 -16.70
N PRO A 568 39.51 21.10 -17.20
CA PRO A 568 38.40 21.70 -17.96
C PRO A 568 37.68 22.86 -17.23
N ILE A 569 37.50 22.77 -15.91
CA ILE A 569 36.85 23.81 -15.09
C ILE A 569 37.71 25.08 -15.03
N VAL A 570 39.03 24.94 -14.86
CA VAL A 570 39.98 26.08 -14.91
C VAL A 570 39.90 26.77 -16.28
N GLN A 571 40.08 26.02 -17.38
CA GLN A 571 40.02 26.60 -18.74
C GLN A 571 38.66 27.21 -19.10
N PHE A 572 37.57 26.65 -18.56
CA PHE A 572 36.25 27.24 -18.67
C PHE A 572 36.16 28.57 -17.91
N LEU A 573 36.70 28.67 -16.69
CA LEU A 573 36.65 29.92 -15.91
C LEU A 573 37.58 31.00 -16.49
N GLU A 574 38.75 30.64 -17.01
CA GLU A 574 39.64 31.53 -17.77
C GLU A 574 38.90 32.13 -18.98
N TYR A 575 38.30 31.28 -19.82
CA TYR A 575 37.48 31.73 -20.96
C TYR A 575 36.30 32.62 -20.52
N MET A 576 35.64 32.29 -19.40
CA MET A 576 34.51 33.08 -18.89
C MET A 576 34.94 34.40 -18.21
N GLU A 577 36.19 34.54 -17.78
CA GLU A 577 36.73 35.81 -17.29
C GLU A 577 36.90 36.81 -18.44
N GLU A 578 37.40 36.35 -19.59
CA GLU A 578 37.67 37.19 -20.77
C GLU A 578 36.44 37.41 -21.67
N GLU A 579 35.69 36.35 -22.00
CA GLU A 579 34.71 36.33 -23.10
C GLU A 579 33.24 36.35 -22.62
N ALA A 580 32.98 36.56 -21.32
CA ALA A 580 31.62 36.62 -20.81
C ALA A 580 30.88 37.92 -21.19
N ALA A 581 29.72 37.78 -21.82
CA ALA A 581 28.85 38.88 -22.24
C ALA A 581 28.31 39.80 -21.11
N SER A 582 28.58 39.51 -19.83
CA SER A 582 28.20 40.36 -18.70
C SER A 582 29.36 40.48 -17.72
N SER A 583 29.64 41.73 -17.30
CA SER A 583 30.66 42.07 -16.30
C SER A 583 30.51 41.28 -15.00
N ASP A 584 29.28 41.09 -14.55
CA ASP A 584 28.91 40.26 -13.41
C ASP A 584 29.38 38.80 -13.54
N THR A 585 29.25 38.21 -14.73
CA THR A 585 29.66 36.83 -14.98
C THR A 585 31.17 36.72 -15.11
N SER A 586 31.83 37.67 -15.79
CA SER A 586 33.30 37.77 -15.87
C SER A 586 33.92 37.93 -14.48
N SER A 587 33.44 38.87 -13.67
CA SER A 587 33.93 39.09 -12.30
C SER A 587 33.71 37.86 -11.41
N LYS A 588 32.56 37.19 -11.49
CA LYS A 588 32.30 35.93 -10.77
C LYS A 588 33.21 34.80 -11.25
N ALA A 589 33.49 34.70 -12.56
CA ALA A 589 34.42 33.72 -13.11
C ALA A 589 35.84 33.95 -12.57
N SER A 590 36.35 35.18 -12.64
CA SER A 590 37.64 35.60 -12.06
C SER A 590 37.75 35.29 -10.57
N GLN A 591 36.71 35.61 -9.78
CA GLN A 591 36.68 35.32 -8.34
C GLN A 591 36.74 33.81 -8.04
N LEU A 592 36.03 32.99 -8.83
CA LEU A 592 36.04 31.53 -8.71
C LEU A 592 37.37 30.93 -9.17
N LEU A 593 37.94 31.40 -10.28
CA LEU A 593 39.25 30.98 -10.79
C LEU A 593 40.32 31.22 -9.71
N ASN A 594 40.40 32.46 -9.21
CA ASN A 594 41.27 32.86 -8.10
C ASN A 594 40.97 32.12 -6.78
N ALA A 595 39.84 31.44 -6.63
CA ALA A 595 39.55 30.60 -5.47
C ALA A 595 40.02 29.15 -5.68
N ILE A 596 39.80 28.57 -6.86
CA ILE A 596 40.12 27.17 -7.14
C ILE A 596 41.61 26.92 -7.43
N THR A 597 42.35 27.91 -7.94
CA THR A 597 43.79 27.76 -8.24
C THR A 597 44.69 27.94 -7.01
N LYS A 598 44.14 28.38 -5.87
CA LYS A 598 44.91 28.61 -4.64
C LYS A 598 45.50 27.29 -4.09
N PRO A 599 46.77 27.28 -3.64
CA PRO A 599 47.38 26.11 -3.00
C PRO A 599 46.55 25.50 -1.86
N GLU A 600 45.95 26.35 -1.01
CA GLU A 600 45.09 25.92 0.10
C GLU A 600 43.83 25.19 -0.40
N PHE A 601 43.23 25.62 -1.50
CA PHE A 601 42.07 24.94 -2.10
C PHE A 601 42.48 23.59 -2.69
N VAL A 602 43.53 23.54 -3.51
CA VAL A 602 43.96 22.30 -4.19
C VAL A 602 44.40 21.22 -3.19
N VAL A 603 45.09 21.60 -2.12
CA VAL A 603 45.44 20.67 -1.03
C VAL A 603 44.20 20.22 -0.27
N SER A 604 43.28 21.13 0.08
CA SER A 604 42.04 20.79 0.77
C SER A 604 41.14 19.87 -0.07
N LEU A 605 41.05 20.08 -1.38
CA LEU A 605 40.29 19.25 -2.33
C LEU A 605 40.82 17.81 -2.38
N GLN A 606 42.15 17.65 -2.42
CA GLN A 606 42.79 16.33 -2.40
C GLN A 606 42.62 15.62 -1.04
N ILE A 607 42.69 16.35 0.08
CA ILE A 607 42.37 15.83 1.43
C ILE A 607 40.92 15.34 1.52
N CYS A 608 39.96 16.15 1.06
CA CYS A 608 38.54 15.78 1.02
C CYS A 608 38.31 14.52 0.16
N SER A 609 39.02 14.39 -0.96
CA SER A 609 38.92 13.21 -1.83
C SER A 609 39.43 11.93 -1.14
N ASP A 610 40.58 11.98 -0.45
CA ASP A 610 41.10 10.86 0.37
C ASP A 610 40.07 10.43 1.42
N LEU A 611 39.59 11.37 2.24
CA LEU A 611 38.62 11.07 3.31
C LEU A 611 37.28 10.55 2.76
N PHE A 612 36.71 11.21 1.76
CA PHE A 612 35.38 10.82 1.27
C PHE A 612 35.42 9.45 0.57
N SER A 613 36.54 9.12 -0.10
CA SER A 613 36.73 7.80 -0.72
C SER A 613 36.70 6.65 0.29
N LEU A 614 37.24 6.85 1.50
CA LEU A 614 37.18 5.89 2.60
C LEU A 614 35.75 5.68 3.11
N THR A 615 34.95 6.76 3.14
CA THR A 615 33.57 6.70 3.67
C THR A 615 32.54 6.22 2.66
N LEU A 616 32.79 6.30 1.35
CA LEU A 616 31.82 5.93 0.32
C LEU A 616 31.29 4.48 0.44
N PRO A 617 32.12 3.44 0.68
CA PRO A 617 31.63 2.08 0.86
C PRO A 617 30.71 1.96 2.08
N LEU A 618 31.07 2.61 3.18
CA LEU A 618 30.27 2.64 4.41
C LEU A 618 28.94 3.38 4.20
N CYS A 619 28.94 4.55 3.56
CA CYS A 619 27.72 5.28 3.18
C CYS A 619 26.77 4.41 2.35
N LYS A 620 27.29 3.69 1.34
CA LYS A 620 26.50 2.78 0.49
C LYS A 620 25.98 1.57 1.28
N PHE A 621 26.79 1.00 2.17
CA PHE A 621 26.40 -0.12 3.03
C PHE A 621 25.28 0.27 4.01
N LEU A 622 25.43 1.37 4.75
CA LEU A 622 24.44 1.81 5.75
C LEU A 622 23.09 2.18 5.15
N GLN A 623 23.04 2.45 3.84
CA GLN A 623 21.81 2.70 3.10
C GLN A 623 21.14 1.42 2.56
N LYS A 624 21.76 0.24 2.65
CA LYS A 624 21.16 -1.03 2.20
C LYS A 624 19.85 -1.37 2.93
N ILE A 625 18.95 -2.07 2.25
CA ILE A 625 17.67 -2.52 2.83
C ILE A 625 17.94 -3.71 3.78
N ASP A 626 18.79 -4.64 3.36
CA ASP A 626 19.32 -5.80 4.07
C ASP A 626 20.40 -5.49 5.12
N SER A 627 20.57 -4.22 5.51
CA SER A 627 21.61 -3.80 6.48
C SER A 627 21.44 -4.44 7.86
N ASP A 628 22.42 -5.29 8.22
CA ASP A 628 22.62 -5.89 9.54
C ASP A 628 23.40 -4.95 10.47
N LEU A 629 23.05 -4.96 11.77
CA LEU A 629 23.61 -4.02 12.76
C LEU A 629 25.04 -4.40 13.19
N ALA A 630 25.35 -5.70 13.30
CA ALA A 630 26.69 -6.16 13.64
C ALA A 630 27.68 -5.84 12.51
N GLN A 631 27.29 -6.11 11.27
CA GLN A 631 28.07 -5.74 10.08
C GLN A 631 28.27 -4.22 9.97
N ALA A 632 27.24 -3.42 10.31
CA ALA A 632 27.39 -1.96 10.36
C ALA A 632 28.44 -1.52 11.40
N CYS A 633 28.43 -2.09 12.61
CA CYS A 633 29.44 -1.84 13.63
C CYS A 633 30.86 -2.26 13.19
N ASP A 634 31.01 -3.45 12.59
CA ASP A 634 32.28 -3.94 12.04
C ASP A 634 32.84 -3.01 10.96
N HIS A 635 31.99 -2.53 10.02
CA HIS A 635 32.41 -1.61 8.97
C HIS A 635 32.76 -0.20 9.50
N VAL A 636 32.03 0.31 10.50
CA VAL A 636 32.40 1.57 11.17
C VAL A 636 33.75 1.43 11.87
N LYS A 637 33.97 0.33 12.59
CA LYS A 637 35.24 0.04 13.26
C LYS A 637 36.40 -0.04 12.25
N ASN A 638 36.20 -0.72 11.13
CA ASN A 638 37.21 -0.79 10.06
C ASN A 638 37.60 0.61 9.54
N VAL A 639 36.63 1.49 9.29
CA VAL A 639 36.91 2.89 8.89
C VAL A 639 37.68 3.64 9.98
N ILE A 640 37.31 3.48 11.25
CA ILE A 640 38.04 4.06 12.39
C ILE A 640 39.49 3.56 12.45
N ASP A 641 39.73 2.26 12.28
CA ASP A 641 41.06 1.65 12.34
C ASP A 641 41.94 2.11 11.15
N VAL A 642 41.38 2.26 9.96
CA VAL A 642 42.07 2.81 8.78
C VAL A 642 42.40 4.31 8.96
N VAL A 643 41.48 5.10 9.51
CA VAL A 643 41.72 6.51 9.84
C VAL A 643 42.81 6.64 10.91
N SER A 644 42.76 5.81 11.95
CA SER A 644 43.79 5.73 13.01
C SER A 644 45.17 5.40 12.41
N THR A 645 45.22 4.45 11.47
CA THR A 645 46.45 4.06 10.76
C THR A 645 47.00 5.20 9.89
N LYS A 646 46.12 5.91 9.16
CA LYS A 646 46.49 7.12 8.38
C LYS A 646 46.98 8.27 9.26
N ARG A 647 46.46 8.42 10.49
CA ARG A 647 46.99 9.38 11.48
C ARG A 647 48.38 8.97 11.97
N ALA A 648 48.59 7.69 12.29
CA ALA A 648 49.87 7.18 12.78
C ALA A 648 50.99 7.30 11.72
N SER A 649 50.66 7.03 10.45
CA SER A 649 51.58 7.12 9.31
C SER A 649 51.44 8.42 8.50
N ALA A 650 50.88 9.48 9.10
CA ALA A 650 50.46 10.70 8.41
C ALA A 650 51.55 11.40 7.58
N ALA A 651 52.82 11.30 7.95
CA ALA A 651 53.91 11.86 7.14
C ALA A 651 54.01 11.19 5.76
N THR A 652 53.89 9.86 5.70
CA THR A 652 53.95 9.08 4.45
C THR A 652 52.63 9.18 3.68
N GLU A 653 51.49 9.10 4.37
CA GLU A 653 50.17 9.16 3.74
C GLU A 653 49.86 10.55 3.17
N PHE A 654 50.10 11.62 3.93
CA PHE A 654 49.88 12.98 3.44
C PHE A 654 50.86 13.36 2.32
N ASN A 655 52.10 12.88 2.33
CA ASN A 655 53.05 13.15 1.24
C ASN A 655 52.50 12.69 -0.13
N LYS A 656 51.81 11.54 -0.20
CA LYS A 656 51.13 11.07 -1.42
C LYS A 656 50.04 12.05 -1.89
N ILE A 657 49.26 12.59 -0.96
CA ILE A 657 48.20 13.59 -1.21
C ILE A 657 48.83 14.90 -1.70
N PHE A 658 49.90 15.34 -1.04
CA PHE A 658 50.63 16.56 -1.34
C PHE A 658 51.30 16.52 -2.73
N LEU A 659 51.90 15.39 -3.12
CA LEU A 659 52.44 15.20 -4.47
C LEU A 659 51.36 15.30 -5.56
N LYS A 660 50.15 14.77 -5.31
CA LYS A 660 48.99 14.96 -6.21
C LYS A 660 48.53 16.42 -6.29
N SER A 661 48.58 17.15 -5.17
CA SER A 661 48.28 18.59 -5.15
C SER A 661 49.29 19.38 -5.97
N LEU A 662 50.58 19.08 -5.85
CA LEU A 662 51.64 19.69 -6.66
C LEU A 662 51.46 19.41 -8.17
N SER A 663 51.04 18.20 -8.56
CA SER A 663 50.80 17.90 -9.98
C SER A 663 49.65 18.71 -10.58
N LEU A 664 48.60 19.00 -9.81
CA LEU A 664 47.50 19.87 -10.27
C LEU A 664 47.92 21.34 -10.35
N LEU A 665 48.64 21.84 -9.35
CA LEU A 665 49.12 23.23 -9.31
C LEU A 665 50.09 23.54 -10.46
N LYS A 666 50.91 22.55 -10.85
CA LYS A 666 51.78 22.64 -12.03
C LYS A 666 51.00 22.81 -13.34
N ILE A 667 49.82 22.21 -13.46
CA ILE A 667 48.97 22.38 -14.66
C ILE A 667 48.38 23.80 -14.71
N THR A 668 48.07 24.38 -13.55
CA THR A 668 47.55 25.76 -13.43
C THR A 668 48.63 26.84 -13.32
N ASN A 669 49.91 26.50 -13.52
CA ASN A 669 51.06 27.43 -13.36
C ASN A 669 51.09 28.19 -12.02
N VAL A 670 50.64 27.57 -10.92
CA VAL A 670 50.67 28.18 -9.57
C VAL A 670 51.74 27.51 -8.71
N GLU A 671 52.57 28.33 -8.05
CA GLU A 671 53.57 27.83 -7.11
C GLU A 671 52.99 27.49 -5.74
N MET A 672 53.55 26.47 -5.09
CA MET A 672 53.16 26.06 -3.74
C MET A 672 53.81 26.97 -2.68
N ALA A 673 53.07 27.99 -2.25
CA ALA A 673 53.48 28.90 -1.19
C ALA A 673 53.01 28.46 0.22
N LEU A 674 53.82 28.79 1.24
CA LEU A 674 53.33 28.93 2.62
C LEU A 674 52.34 30.10 2.70
N LEU A 675 51.29 29.95 3.49
CA LEU A 675 50.29 31.00 3.67
C LEU A 675 50.89 32.15 4.48
N ARG A 676 50.76 33.38 3.95
CA ARG A 676 51.35 34.59 4.55
C ARG A 676 50.78 34.83 5.96
N ILE A 677 51.64 34.79 6.97
CA ILE A 677 51.31 35.26 8.32
C ILE A 677 51.15 36.79 8.24
N THR A 678 49.96 37.30 8.57
CA THR A 678 49.69 38.74 8.65
C THR A 678 49.28 39.11 10.06
N GLY A 679 49.81 40.22 10.59
CA GLY A 679 49.60 40.63 11.99
C GLY A 679 48.14 40.91 12.39
N ARG A 680 47.19 40.95 11.43
CA ARG A 680 45.75 41.07 11.68
C ARG A 680 45.02 39.71 11.78
N GLN A 681 45.62 38.60 11.33
CA GLN A 681 45.01 37.27 11.37
C GLN A 681 45.30 36.54 12.69
N MET A 682 44.64 36.97 13.77
CA MET A 682 44.80 36.38 15.11
C MET A 682 44.04 35.05 15.32
N GLN A 683 43.09 34.71 14.44
CA GLN A 683 42.17 33.56 14.59
C GLN A 683 42.58 32.33 13.76
N ARG A 684 43.80 32.30 13.19
CA ARG A 684 44.30 31.18 12.39
C ARG A 684 45.28 30.34 13.21
N SER A 685 45.18 29.01 13.10
CA SER A 685 46.20 28.10 13.62
C SER A 685 47.54 28.36 12.93
N ASN A 686 48.51 28.85 13.70
CA ASN A 686 49.85 29.23 13.24
C ASN A 686 50.91 28.26 13.82
N VAL A 687 50.71 26.95 13.64
CA VAL A 687 51.70 25.95 14.07
C VAL A 687 52.99 26.16 13.27
N PRO A 688 54.17 26.33 13.93
CA PRO A 688 55.44 26.46 13.24
C PRO A 688 55.71 25.27 12.32
N SER A 689 56.13 25.57 11.10
CA SER A 689 56.39 24.59 10.03
C SER A 689 57.49 25.10 9.10
N ALA A 690 58.48 24.26 8.82
CA ALA A 690 59.60 24.59 7.93
C ALA A 690 59.24 24.44 6.44
N ALA A 691 58.20 23.67 6.12
CA ALA A 691 57.77 23.39 4.75
C ALA A 691 56.24 23.46 4.57
N PRO A 692 55.73 23.75 3.35
CA PRO A 692 54.29 23.72 3.08
C PRO A 692 53.62 22.36 3.35
N GLU A 693 54.32 21.24 3.11
CA GLU A 693 53.85 19.89 3.47
C GLU A 693 53.50 19.82 4.96
N GLU A 694 54.46 20.18 5.81
CA GLU A 694 54.34 20.09 7.26
C GLU A 694 53.23 21.00 7.78
N TYR A 695 53.10 22.20 7.19
CA TYR A 695 52.00 23.13 7.47
C TYR A 695 50.63 22.50 7.22
N TYR A 696 50.37 22.01 6.00
CA TYR A 696 49.07 21.45 5.64
C TYR A 696 48.78 20.12 6.35
N ARG A 697 49.82 19.30 6.59
CA ARG A 697 49.68 18.06 7.38
C ARG A 697 49.23 18.35 8.80
N ARG A 698 49.86 19.31 9.48
CA ARG A 698 49.55 19.66 10.88
C ARG A 698 48.28 20.48 11.06
N ASN A 699 47.98 21.41 10.15
CA ASN A 699 46.86 22.35 10.31
C ASN A 699 45.59 21.92 9.57
N VAL A 700 45.66 20.98 8.61
CA VAL A 700 44.49 20.55 7.82
C VAL A 700 44.26 19.03 7.89
N TYR A 701 45.26 18.21 7.52
CA TYR A 701 45.07 16.76 7.42
C TYR A 701 44.84 16.08 8.78
N LEU A 702 45.77 16.27 9.72
CA LEU A 702 45.70 15.65 11.05
C LEU A 702 44.46 16.10 11.86
N PRO A 703 44.09 17.40 11.93
CA PRO A 703 42.87 17.83 12.62
C PRO A 703 41.61 17.24 12.00
N LEU A 704 41.49 17.24 10.66
CA LEU A 704 40.32 16.66 9.98
C LEU A 704 40.13 15.17 10.31
N LEU A 705 41.21 14.37 10.24
CA LEU A 705 41.15 12.96 10.58
C LEU A 705 40.87 12.72 12.07
N ALA A 706 41.43 13.53 12.97
CA ALA A 706 41.20 13.42 14.40
C ALA A 706 39.75 13.75 14.79
N ASP A 707 39.22 14.85 14.27
CA ASP A 707 37.82 15.26 14.49
C ASP A 707 36.86 14.23 13.90
N PHE A 708 37.14 13.70 12.70
CA PHE A 708 36.30 12.66 12.09
C PHE A 708 36.30 11.36 12.90
N GLU A 709 37.47 10.89 13.35
CA GLU A 709 37.58 9.67 14.17
C GLU A 709 36.84 9.82 15.50
N ASN A 710 37.04 10.94 16.21
CA ASN A 710 36.34 11.23 17.46
C ASN A 710 34.83 11.27 17.24
N GLN A 711 34.36 11.95 16.19
CA GLN A 711 32.93 12.03 15.87
C GLN A 711 32.31 10.68 15.46
N LEU A 712 33.09 9.75 14.88
CA LEU A 712 32.62 8.37 14.69
C LEU A 712 32.51 7.63 16.02
N ARG A 713 33.53 7.69 16.88
CA ARG A 713 33.51 7.04 18.20
C ARG A 713 32.32 7.55 19.04
N ASP A 714 32.21 8.85 19.23
CA ASP A 714 31.14 9.50 20.02
C ASP A 714 29.73 9.09 19.57
N ARG A 715 29.50 8.97 18.25
CA ARG A 715 28.16 8.73 17.68
C ARG A 715 27.78 7.26 17.61
N PHE A 716 28.75 6.37 17.41
CA PHE A 716 28.50 4.93 17.27
C PHE A 716 28.71 4.15 18.58
N ASP A 717 29.39 4.72 19.59
CA ASP A 717 29.53 4.08 20.91
C ASP A 717 28.31 4.32 21.85
N ALA A 718 27.37 5.19 21.50
CA ALA A 718 26.26 5.60 22.38
C ALA A 718 25.26 4.48 22.75
N HIS A 719 25.12 3.44 21.91
CA HIS A 719 24.19 2.31 22.12
C HIS A 719 24.93 0.99 22.44
N LYS A 720 26.23 1.08 22.72
CA LYS A 720 27.18 -0.03 22.58
C LYS A 720 26.92 -1.21 23.48
N LYS A 721 26.55 -1.03 24.75
CA LYS A 721 26.43 -2.13 25.74
C LYS A 721 25.45 -3.23 25.31
N VAL A 722 24.17 -2.88 25.12
CA VAL A 722 23.12 -3.83 24.70
C VAL A 722 23.41 -4.40 23.30
N VAL A 723 23.82 -3.56 22.35
CA VAL A 723 24.10 -4.02 20.97
C VAL A 723 25.34 -4.92 20.90
N VAL A 724 26.41 -4.63 21.65
CA VAL A 724 27.58 -5.50 21.74
C VAL A 724 27.22 -6.81 22.43
N GLY A 725 26.45 -6.80 23.52
CA GLY A 725 25.99 -8.04 24.15
C GLY A 725 25.17 -8.92 23.21
N LEU A 726 24.30 -8.34 22.39
CA LEU A 726 23.62 -9.07 21.32
C LEU A 726 24.61 -9.58 20.24
N ASN A 727 25.57 -8.77 19.80
CA ASN A 727 26.59 -9.18 18.82
C ASN A 727 27.44 -10.35 19.33
N MET A 728 27.68 -10.45 20.64
CA MET A 728 28.43 -11.56 21.25
C MET A 728 27.68 -12.90 21.21
N LEU A 729 26.41 -12.94 20.75
CA LEU A 729 25.70 -14.17 20.41
C LEU A 729 26.02 -14.69 19.01
N LEU A 730 26.60 -13.87 18.12
CA LEU A 730 26.90 -14.30 16.76
C LEU A 730 28.05 -15.33 16.77
N PRO A 731 27.97 -16.41 15.96
CA PRO A 731 28.99 -17.46 15.92
C PRO A 731 30.43 -16.96 15.77
N LYS A 732 30.65 -15.90 14.97
CA LYS A 732 31.96 -15.25 14.78
C LYS A 732 32.58 -14.70 16.09
N PHE A 733 31.76 -14.23 17.04
CA PHE A 733 32.22 -13.55 18.25
C PHE A 733 32.02 -14.37 19.53
N CYS A 734 30.97 -15.20 19.60
CA CYS A 734 30.61 -15.95 20.80
C CYS A 734 31.70 -16.95 21.26
N ALA A 735 32.54 -17.44 20.34
CA ALA A 735 33.62 -18.38 20.63
C ALA A 735 34.70 -17.84 21.59
N SER A 736 34.80 -16.51 21.74
CA SER A 736 35.67 -15.85 22.72
C SER A 736 34.90 -15.04 23.77
N ALA A 737 33.57 -15.20 23.83
CA ALA A 737 32.70 -14.44 24.74
C ALA A 737 32.41 -15.22 26.03
N SER A 738 32.22 -14.48 27.10
CA SER A 738 31.78 -14.92 28.42
C SER A 738 30.31 -14.58 28.66
N LEU A 739 29.68 -15.16 29.68
CA LEU A 739 28.30 -14.79 30.06
C LEU A 739 28.18 -13.30 30.42
N SER A 740 29.21 -12.73 31.06
CA SER A 740 29.28 -11.30 31.37
C SER A 740 29.28 -10.39 30.14
N ASP A 741 29.69 -10.88 28.97
CA ASP A 741 29.65 -10.08 27.74
C ASP A 741 28.22 -9.92 27.20
N ILE A 742 27.28 -10.79 27.56
CA ILE A 742 25.87 -10.73 27.13
C ILE A 742 24.91 -10.18 28.20
N ASP A 743 25.35 -10.01 29.44
CA ASP A 743 24.48 -9.65 30.58
C ASP A 743 23.69 -8.35 30.36
N ASP A 744 24.34 -7.26 29.91
CA ASP A 744 23.66 -5.99 29.57
C ASP A 744 22.48 -6.19 28.58
N ALA A 745 22.58 -7.15 27.66
CA ALA A 745 21.51 -7.48 26.71
C ALA A 745 20.43 -8.40 27.32
N VAL A 746 20.83 -9.39 28.12
CA VAL A 746 19.92 -10.30 28.82
C VAL A 746 19.04 -9.54 29.83
N GLN A 747 19.63 -8.64 30.62
CA GLN A 747 18.87 -7.80 31.56
C GLN A 747 17.90 -6.85 30.84
N PHE A 748 18.30 -6.30 29.69
CA PHE A 748 17.45 -5.36 28.95
C PHE A 748 16.22 -6.04 28.30
N TYR A 749 16.37 -7.27 27.82
CA TYR A 749 15.31 -8.06 27.18
C TYR A 749 14.78 -9.20 28.05
N LEU A 750 14.91 -9.10 29.38
CA LEU A 750 14.57 -10.18 30.32
C LEU A 750 13.13 -10.71 30.16
N GLY A 751 12.18 -9.83 29.79
CA GLY A 751 10.77 -10.18 29.56
C GLY A 751 10.46 -10.79 28.18
N ASP A 752 11.45 -10.86 27.27
CA ASP A 752 11.35 -11.45 25.92
C ASP A 752 12.05 -12.81 25.80
N ILE A 753 12.78 -13.19 26.86
CA ILE A 753 13.53 -14.44 26.94
C ILE A 753 12.62 -15.52 27.56
N PRO A 754 12.30 -16.63 26.86
CA PRO A 754 11.34 -17.63 27.34
C PRO A 754 11.69 -18.26 28.70
N SER A 755 12.97 -18.37 29.06
CA SER A 755 13.40 -18.93 30.35
C SER A 755 14.74 -18.36 30.80
N ALA A 756 14.74 -17.16 31.37
CA ALA A 756 15.94 -16.47 31.86
C ALA A 756 16.82 -17.33 32.79
N ASN A 757 16.21 -18.15 33.67
CA ASN A 757 16.92 -18.99 34.65
C ASN A 757 17.89 -20.02 34.03
N VAL A 758 17.77 -20.33 32.74
CA VAL A 758 18.66 -21.29 32.04
C VAL A 758 19.54 -20.61 30.98
N ILE A 759 19.64 -19.27 30.97
CA ILE A 759 20.41 -18.52 29.98
C ILE A 759 21.90 -18.91 29.96
N GLU A 760 22.50 -19.17 31.12
CA GLU A 760 23.90 -19.60 31.25
C GLU A 760 24.16 -20.95 30.57
N ALA A 761 23.29 -21.94 30.82
CA ALA A 761 23.38 -23.25 30.18
C ALA A 761 23.11 -23.15 28.67
N ALA A 762 22.09 -22.38 28.26
CA ALA A 762 21.76 -22.17 26.85
C ALA A 762 22.89 -21.49 26.07
N PHE A 763 23.53 -20.46 26.66
CA PHE A 763 24.68 -19.77 26.08
C PHE A 763 25.90 -20.69 26.01
N THR A 764 26.18 -21.47 27.05
CA THR A 764 27.30 -22.44 27.06
C THR A 764 27.14 -23.50 25.96
N LEU A 765 25.93 -24.05 25.79
CA LEU A 765 25.63 -25.00 24.71
C LEU A 765 25.73 -24.34 23.33
N TRP A 766 25.31 -23.09 23.20
CA TRP A 766 25.40 -22.32 21.95
C TRP A 766 26.85 -22.05 21.55
N VAL A 767 27.68 -21.55 22.47
CA VAL A 767 29.12 -21.34 22.26
C VAL A 767 29.78 -22.65 21.82
N ASN A 768 29.47 -23.78 22.46
CA ASN A 768 29.98 -25.10 22.04
C ASN A 768 29.58 -25.44 20.59
N LYS A 769 28.29 -25.26 20.21
CA LYS A 769 27.81 -25.46 18.83
C LYS A 769 28.55 -24.55 17.82
N CYS A 770 28.75 -23.28 18.15
CA CYS A 770 29.47 -22.34 17.28
C CYS A 770 30.97 -22.65 17.17
N CYS A 771 31.60 -23.15 18.24
CA CYS A 771 33.00 -23.55 18.22
C CYS A 771 33.28 -24.74 17.30
N GLN A 772 32.31 -25.63 17.07
CA GLN A 772 32.41 -26.76 16.12
C GLN A 772 32.48 -26.31 14.65
N ILE A 773 32.12 -25.06 14.34
CA ILE A 773 32.23 -24.48 13.00
C ILE A 773 33.65 -23.93 12.81
N GLU A 774 34.29 -24.26 11.69
CA GLU A 774 35.58 -23.67 11.28
C GLU A 774 35.51 -22.14 11.34
N GLU A 775 36.50 -21.49 11.96
CA GLU A 775 36.48 -20.05 12.25
C GLU A 775 36.10 -19.16 11.04
N LYS A 776 36.68 -19.46 9.87
CA LYS A 776 36.43 -18.76 8.59
C LYS A 776 34.99 -18.85 8.08
N ASN A 777 34.22 -19.86 8.52
CA ASN A 777 32.84 -20.14 8.10
C ASN A 777 31.80 -19.69 9.14
N ARG A 778 32.21 -19.17 10.30
CA ARG A 778 31.28 -18.79 11.38
C ARG A 778 30.42 -17.59 10.95
N PRO A 779 29.07 -17.69 11.01
CA PRO A 779 28.19 -16.56 10.69
C PRO A 779 28.51 -15.26 11.44
N ALA A 780 28.45 -14.16 10.69
CA ALA A 780 28.80 -12.81 11.13
C ALA A 780 27.62 -11.81 11.08
N CYS A 781 26.43 -12.27 10.71
CA CYS A 781 25.19 -11.50 10.72
C CYS A 781 24.07 -12.26 11.42
N ALA A 782 23.08 -11.52 11.93
CA ALA A 782 22.04 -12.08 12.78
C ALA A 782 21.12 -13.07 12.04
N LEU A 783 20.81 -12.83 10.75
CA LEU A 783 19.97 -13.75 9.97
C LEU A 783 20.61 -15.14 9.80
N GLN A 784 21.89 -15.21 9.42
CA GLN A 784 22.59 -16.49 9.27
C GLN A 784 22.78 -17.20 10.62
N ALA A 785 23.01 -16.43 11.70
CA ALA A 785 23.05 -16.99 13.04
C ALA A 785 21.68 -17.56 13.46
N LEU A 786 20.59 -16.88 13.10
CA LEU A 786 19.21 -17.31 13.37
C LEU A 786 18.84 -18.57 12.57
N GLU A 787 19.21 -18.65 11.28
CA GLU A 787 18.99 -19.81 10.41
C GLU A 787 19.63 -21.10 10.96
N MET A 788 20.80 -21.01 11.60
CA MET A 788 21.44 -22.14 12.28
C MET A 788 21.02 -22.32 13.76
N CYS A 789 20.22 -21.40 14.31
CA CYS A 789 19.72 -21.45 15.68
C CYS A 789 18.41 -22.25 15.71
N ASP A 790 18.50 -23.49 16.20
CA ASP A 790 17.31 -24.32 16.39
C ASP A 790 16.43 -23.70 17.47
N HIS A 791 15.20 -23.30 17.11
CA HIS A 791 14.28 -22.60 18.00
C HIS A 791 13.94 -23.43 19.25
N ASP A 792 13.74 -24.73 19.10
CA ASP A 792 13.25 -25.60 20.17
C ASP A 792 14.38 -26.01 21.11
N PHE A 793 15.62 -26.13 20.61
CA PHE A 793 16.80 -26.41 21.42
C PHE A 793 17.43 -25.15 22.04
N PHE A 794 17.36 -23.99 21.38
CA PHE A 794 17.99 -22.74 21.81
C PHE A 794 17.00 -21.55 21.94
N PRO A 795 15.81 -21.69 22.57
CA PRO A 795 14.74 -20.67 22.51
C PRO A 795 15.19 -19.30 23.01
N ASN A 796 15.95 -19.24 24.10
CA ASN A 796 16.52 -18.00 24.64
C ASN A 796 17.45 -17.28 23.65
N ILE A 797 18.32 -18.03 22.97
CA ILE A 797 19.29 -17.48 22.02
C ILE A 797 18.58 -17.07 20.73
N HIS A 798 17.60 -17.87 20.29
CA HIS A 798 16.75 -17.55 19.13
C HIS A 798 15.98 -16.24 19.32
N SER A 799 15.37 -15.99 20.49
CA SER A 799 14.74 -14.70 20.81
C SER A 799 15.73 -13.53 20.70
N LEU A 800 16.91 -13.64 21.32
CA LEU A 800 17.90 -12.57 21.31
C LEU A 800 18.50 -12.32 19.91
N LEU A 801 18.74 -13.37 19.11
CA LEU A 801 19.15 -13.24 17.71
C LEU A 801 18.04 -12.63 16.83
N SER A 802 16.77 -12.95 17.09
CA SER A 802 15.62 -12.33 16.42
C SER A 802 15.56 -10.82 16.70
N ILE A 803 15.77 -10.42 17.96
CA ILE A 803 15.85 -9.02 18.35
C ILE A 803 17.02 -8.33 17.63
N LEU A 804 18.22 -8.92 17.63
CA LEU A 804 19.38 -8.36 16.93
C LEU A 804 19.13 -8.17 15.42
N ALA A 805 18.49 -9.13 14.76
CA ALA A 805 18.16 -9.05 13.34
C ALA A 805 17.14 -7.93 13.04
N THR A 806 16.16 -7.74 13.93
CA THR A 806 15.09 -6.75 13.75
C THR A 806 15.48 -5.33 14.16
N LEU A 807 16.53 -5.14 14.98
CA LEU A 807 16.96 -3.80 15.40
C LEU A 807 17.28 -2.86 14.21
N PRO A 808 16.93 -1.57 14.31
CA PRO A 808 17.10 -0.63 13.22
C PRO A 808 18.59 -0.25 13.03
N VAL A 809 18.96 0.01 11.78
CA VAL A 809 20.34 0.44 11.40
C VAL A 809 20.31 1.84 10.77
N SER A 810 19.38 2.08 9.84
CA SER A 810 19.16 3.38 9.23
C SER A 810 17.69 3.59 8.82
N THR A 811 17.30 4.85 8.70
CA THR A 811 15.99 5.32 8.23
C THR A 811 15.91 5.49 6.71
N SER A 812 16.86 4.92 5.95
CA SER A 812 16.93 5.11 4.49
C SER A 812 15.70 4.57 3.75
N THR A 813 15.00 3.57 4.30
CA THR A 813 13.73 3.07 3.74
C THR A 813 12.61 4.11 3.90
N PRO A 814 12.26 4.59 5.11
CA PRO A 814 11.38 5.75 5.27
C PRO A 814 11.70 6.95 4.36
N GLU A 815 12.98 7.35 4.25
CA GLU A 815 13.43 8.47 3.40
C GLU A 815 13.14 8.21 1.90
N ARG A 816 13.45 6.98 1.43
CA ARG A 816 13.19 6.57 0.03
C ARG A 816 11.71 6.64 -0.33
N ASN A 817 10.81 6.33 0.60
CA ASN A 817 9.36 6.39 0.35
C ASN A 817 8.92 7.82 -0.02
N PHE A 818 9.57 8.88 0.48
CA PHE A 818 9.30 10.25 0.04
C PHE A 818 9.66 10.53 -1.43
N SER A 819 10.47 9.68 -2.06
CA SER A 819 10.68 9.71 -3.51
C SER A 819 9.47 9.15 -4.26
N THR A 820 8.84 8.08 -3.74
CA THR A 820 7.56 7.58 -4.25
C THR A 820 6.42 8.58 -4.01
N LEU A 821 6.39 9.22 -2.82
CA LEU A 821 5.42 10.28 -2.51
C LEU A 821 5.47 11.40 -3.56
N ARG A 822 6.68 11.85 -3.95
CA ARG A 822 6.86 12.88 -4.99
C ARG A 822 6.41 12.43 -6.39
N ARG A 823 6.46 11.14 -6.71
CA ARG A 823 5.94 10.59 -7.99
C ARG A 823 4.42 10.46 -8.00
N LEU A 824 3.79 10.19 -6.85
CA LEU A 824 2.34 10.08 -6.72
C LEU A 824 1.65 11.45 -6.55
N LYS A 825 2.25 12.33 -5.74
CA LYS A 825 1.78 13.69 -5.39
C LYS A 825 2.82 14.73 -5.85
N GLY A 826 2.80 15.01 -7.15
CA GLY A 826 3.53 16.12 -7.77
C GLY A 826 2.59 17.24 -8.20
N TYR A 827 3.13 18.37 -8.68
CA TYR A 827 2.44 19.64 -8.92
C TYR A 827 0.99 19.55 -9.45
N LEU A 828 0.76 18.81 -10.55
CA LEU A 828 -0.55 18.64 -11.18
C LEU A 828 -1.53 17.72 -10.40
N ARG A 829 -1.10 17.15 -9.27
CA ARG A 829 -1.79 16.14 -8.45
C ARG A 829 -1.70 16.45 -6.94
N ASN A 830 -1.59 17.73 -6.58
CA ASN A 830 -1.42 18.16 -5.19
C ASN A 830 -2.68 17.96 -4.31
N HIS A 831 -3.89 18.05 -4.90
CA HIS A 831 -5.15 17.84 -4.19
C HIS A 831 -5.48 16.35 -4.07
N MET A 832 -4.99 15.71 -3.01
CA MET A 832 -5.25 14.30 -2.69
C MET A 832 -5.47 14.11 -1.18
N ASN A 833 -6.52 13.36 -0.81
CA ASN A 833 -6.77 12.96 0.59
C ASN A 833 -5.80 11.85 1.04
N ASN A 834 -5.65 11.66 2.36
CA ASN A 834 -4.67 10.72 2.90
C ASN A 834 -4.92 9.28 2.46
N ASP A 835 -6.16 8.80 2.53
CA ASP A 835 -6.48 7.39 2.23
C ASP A 835 -6.13 6.99 0.80
N ARG A 836 -6.38 7.89 -0.17
CA ARG A 836 -5.99 7.67 -1.57
C ARG A 836 -4.47 7.72 -1.74
N LEU A 837 -3.80 8.64 -1.04
CA LEU A 837 -2.36 8.80 -1.08
C LEU A 837 -1.65 7.56 -0.52
N THR A 838 -2.05 7.10 0.67
CA THR A 838 -1.54 5.89 1.32
C THR A 838 -1.89 4.65 0.51
N GLY A 839 -3.13 4.49 0.03
CA GLY A 839 -3.52 3.33 -0.79
C GLY A 839 -2.76 3.22 -2.12
N LEU A 840 -2.48 4.36 -2.78
CA LEU A 840 -1.62 4.38 -3.97
C LEU A 840 -0.15 4.14 -3.62
N ALA A 841 0.35 4.67 -2.49
CA ALA A 841 1.72 4.43 -2.03
C ALA A 841 1.95 2.96 -1.70
N LEU A 842 1.02 2.30 -1.01
CA LEU A 842 1.07 0.87 -0.72
C LEU A 842 1.11 0.04 -2.00
N LEU A 843 0.25 0.32 -2.99
CA LEU A 843 0.26 -0.37 -4.29
C LEU A 843 1.55 -0.14 -5.10
N SER A 844 2.17 1.03 -4.98
CA SER A 844 3.38 1.43 -5.70
C SER A 844 4.66 0.87 -5.08
N ILE A 845 4.72 0.82 -3.74
CA ILE A 845 5.85 0.30 -2.97
C ILE A 845 5.80 -1.23 -2.93
N HIS A 846 4.66 -1.79 -2.53
CA HIS A 846 4.49 -3.24 -2.32
C HIS A 846 3.95 -3.94 -3.57
N ARG A 847 4.80 -4.05 -4.60
CA ARG A 847 4.39 -4.63 -5.90
C ARG A 847 4.38 -6.16 -5.85
N GLU A 848 5.27 -6.73 -5.05
CA GLU A 848 5.41 -8.15 -4.74
C GLU A 848 4.30 -8.69 -3.83
N LEU A 849 3.78 -7.91 -2.87
CA LEU A 849 2.59 -8.31 -2.11
C LEU A 849 1.37 -8.42 -3.05
N GLN A 850 0.89 -9.64 -3.28
CA GLN A 850 -0.25 -9.88 -4.16
C GLN A 850 -1.53 -9.28 -3.57
N VAL A 851 -2.29 -8.57 -4.38
CA VAL A 851 -3.64 -8.09 -4.07
C VAL A 851 -4.53 -8.50 -5.24
N THR A 852 -5.40 -9.48 -5.05
CA THR A 852 -6.25 -9.97 -6.13
C THR A 852 -7.51 -9.11 -6.27
N PRO A 853 -8.08 -8.98 -7.48
CA PRO A 853 -9.34 -8.27 -7.69
C PRO A 853 -10.49 -8.82 -6.82
N GLU A 854 -10.50 -10.12 -6.56
CA GLU A 854 -11.50 -10.82 -5.75
C GLU A 854 -11.39 -10.47 -4.25
N GLN A 855 -10.16 -10.25 -3.74
CA GLN A 855 -9.95 -9.77 -2.36
C GLN A 855 -10.53 -8.37 -2.19
N VAL A 856 -10.22 -7.46 -3.13
CA VAL A 856 -10.75 -6.08 -3.13
C VAL A 856 -12.27 -6.08 -3.29
N LEU A 857 -12.80 -6.92 -4.19
CA LEU A 857 -14.24 -7.10 -4.39
C LEU A 857 -14.93 -7.61 -3.12
N THR A 858 -14.30 -8.53 -2.40
CA THR A 858 -14.85 -9.09 -1.15
C THR A 858 -14.92 -8.02 -0.05
N GLU A 859 -13.89 -7.18 0.12
CA GLU A 859 -13.96 -6.02 1.00
C GLU A 859 -15.01 -5.00 0.54
N PHE A 860 -15.12 -4.76 -0.77
CA PHE A 860 -16.13 -3.88 -1.36
C PHE A 860 -17.56 -4.34 -1.06
N CYS A 861 -17.82 -5.66 -1.06
CA CYS A 861 -19.13 -6.25 -0.78
C CYS A 861 -19.59 -6.15 0.68
N LYS A 862 -18.70 -5.86 1.64
CA LYS A 862 -19.05 -5.74 3.07
C LYS A 862 -19.87 -4.49 3.40
N LEU A 863 -19.90 -3.50 2.51
CA LEU A 863 -20.68 -2.27 2.68
C LEU A 863 -21.96 -2.34 1.82
N PRO A 864 -23.08 -1.71 2.22
CA PRO A 864 -24.31 -1.67 1.42
C PRO A 864 -24.08 -1.10 0.01
N ARG A 865 -24.49 -1.85 -1.04
CA ARG A 865 -24.34 -1.48 -2.45
C ARG A 865 -25.70 -1.41 -3.17
N ARG A 866 -25.75 -0.68 -4.29
CA ARG A 866 -26.97 -0.50 -5.12
C ARG A 866 -27.29 -1.71 -6.00
N LYS A 867 -26.30 -2.54 -6.32
CA LYS A 867 -26.45 -3.84 -6.96
C LYS A 867 -26.14 -4.91 -5.93
N ASN A 868 -26.80 -6.07 -5.99
CA ASN A 868 -26.42 -7.21 -5.14
C ASN A 868 -25.08 -7.81 -5.64
N PHE A 869 -24.17 -8.11 -4.72
CA PHE A 869 -22.89 -8.79 -4.98
C PHE A 869 -22.63 -9.96 -4.01
N LEU A 870 -23.58 -10.22 -3.09
CA LEU A 870 -23.59 -11.36 -2.19
C LEU A 870 -24.33 -12.50 -2.91
N ALA A 871 -23.66 -13.64 -3.03
CA ALA A 871 -24.03 -14.79 -3.86
C ALA A 871 -24.06 -16.07 -3.00
#